data_AF-A0A944GI68-F1
#
_entry.id   AF-A0A944GI68-F1
#
_cell.length_a   1.000
_cell.length_b   1.000
_cell.length_c   1.000
_cell.angle_alpha   90.00
_cell.angle_beta   90.00
_cell.angle_gamma   90.00
#
_symmetry.space_group_name_H-M   'P 1'
#
loop_
_entity.id
_entity.type
_entity.pdbx_description
1 polymer ?
#
loop_
_entity_poly.entity_id
_entity_poly.type
_entity_poly.pdbx_seq_one_letter_code
_entity_poly.pdbx_strand_id
1 'polypeptide(L)'
;TFVSIQILDNQVASDILGIQWNYKENEGFQIDPDNGYELEAEPIVDPNLILANGNDLIWYSKKENEADPDCVSIEQKNDKFFLYALEEGEVEIYCSNERKTVSRHFKATIFEDGAMVINPIRKGSGKSVTGKKVYGLYDLAYTDVRQGASYSKNKSTIQIETTSFSEEGTSEKNRLIECSDNVSYRDNTITLLGAGESFVTLEEPDYNFRATYKFTVVDGVNIYSYDDLLMATNYSSSGESIVLQTNLESLKNVYTPKMQGDKVIGYTQEKLPSAKDNTELFGHYDFQNDTFSFNEELYLFDTTYDSTYIDFYNNLEKNISANKSISKKVKAGIHIRNDVYGNGFTINMNNLCFPNHGEYSLDGKGKLTPNKELDYFFGPLPFISVGDYLELPLIVALGQDNCGVYVDRDGVTISDINLANSNNFNNLYDLTYTGSVIDVKAKDVTIEHSTIEKGKVCVRAYDADNLLLDNCILKNAGEFTLLVGSDKKNSYDTSRQVTETLEDGTQVNKDFTSFFAPDTSTPDTADSRLTKFLQATMDGNVGAKDENGNLLYDYKKELNTIQKYLDNKNNIETAASIRVKDCLFGRSGVFSIASESLFNGPLLYGEIPSMITSLLSMLGELPTRIGGTSYPVNLTIEGDTRFYDWKSIDSIDVSSLIEENISATLNSIGFGDKEVSIDDIFPMKGALRKEASQKGFIHTENGTQYLNTVLAYYGGGLNLSVMNPGEDSSYNTYSDEYEVDLVDEIINSTDSGMSALMIDAVVITIGTHPFRFVTNSKKESSTTLLSIDSAPKFEDLKDHYNRR
;
A
#
# COMPACT_ATOMS: atom_id res chain seq x y z
N THR A 1 30.57 22.98 -15.47
CA THR A 1 29.41 22.55 -16.26
C THR A 1 28.40 22.05 -15.27
N PHE A 2 27.27 22.74 -15.08
CA PHE A 2 26.21 22.24 -14.22
C PHE A 2 25.65 21.00 -14.90
N VAL A 3 25.98 19.81 -14.39
CA VAL A 3 25.32 18.58 -14.80
C VAL A 3 23.92 18.68 -14.20
N SER A 4 22.91 18.93 -15.03
CA SER A 4 21.53 18.75 -14.61
C SER A 4 21.35 17.26 -14.36
N ILE A 5 21.37 16.85 -13.10
CA ILE A 5 20.97 15.50 -12.71
C ILE A 5 19.47 15.42 -13.01
N GLN A 6 19.09 14.61 -13.97
CA GLN A 6 17.69 14.32 -14.27
C GLN A 6 17.21 13.37 -13.17
N ILE A 7 16.60 13.90 -12.13
CA ILE A 7 16.00 13.09 -11.05
C ILE A 7 14.78 12.38 -11.66
N LEU A 8 14.58 11.08 -11.40
CA LEU A 8 13.32 10.41 -11.70
C LEU A 8 12.20 11.16 -10.97
N ASP A 9 11.37 11.87 -11.72
CA ASP A 9 10.39 12.80 -11.17
C ASP A 9 8.98 12.26 -11.40
N ASN A 10 8.39 11.65 -10.37
CA ASN A 10 6.97 11.30 -10.35
C ASN A 10 6.26 12.21 -9.34
N GLN A 11 6.09 13.48 -9.75
CA GLN A 11 5.60 14.53 -8.86
C GLN A 11 4.19 14.26 -8.36
N VAL A 12 4.04 14.47 -7.06
CA VAL A 12 2.78 14.30 -6.34
C VAL A 12 2.43 15.63 -5.71
N ALA A 13 1.35 16.22 -6.20
CA ALA A 13 0.70 17.30 -5.49
C ALA A 13 -0.07 16.72 -4.29
N SER A 14 0.20 17.27 -3.11
CA SER A 14 -0.46 16.94 -1.86
C SER A 14 -1.65 17.87 -1.60
N ASP A 15 -2.69 17.36 -0.96
CA ASP A 15 -3.70 18.22 -0.35
C ASP A 15 -3.17 18.83 0.96
N ILE A 16 -3.94 19.76 1.55
CA ILE A 16 -3.71 20.22 2.93
C ILE A 16 -3.52 19.01 3.88
N LEU A 17 -2.69 19.15 4.90
CA LEU A 17 -2.42 18.08 5.87
C LEU A 17 -3.62 17.80 6.77
N GLY A 18 -4.47 18.81 6.99
CA GLY A 18 -5.59 18.76 7.91
C GLY A 18 -6.28 20.10 8.04
N ILE A 19 -7.23 20.17 8.97
CA ILE A 19 -8.05 21.35 9.24
C ILE A 19 -7.99 21.62 10.75
N GLN A 20 -7.55 22.82 11.12
CA GLN A 20 -7.49 23.29 12.51
C GLN A 20 -8.72 24.15 12.81
N TRP A 21 -9.40 23.86 13.92
CA TRP A 21 -10.55 24.62 14.41
C TRP A 21 -10.75 24.39 15.91
N ASN A 22 -11.73 25.05 16.52
CA ASN A 22 -12.03 24.95 17.96
C ASN A 22 -13.36 24.25 18.30
N TYR A 23 -14.09 23.74 17.32
CA TYR A 23 -15.38 23.05 17.54
C TYR A 23 -15.21 21.72 18.29
N LYS A 24 -16.15 21.41 19.19
CA LYS A 24 -16.35 20.12 19.86
C LYS A 24 -17.06 19.12 18.93
N GLU A 25 -17.22 17.87 19.36
CA GLU A 25 -17.94 16.86 18.57
C GLU A 25 -19.43 17.20 18.45
N ASN A 26 -20.02 17.67 19.55
CA ASN A 26 -21.40 18.10 19.62
C ASN A 26 -21.44 19.57 20.04
N GLU A 27 -22.04 20.41 19.21
CA GLU A 27 -22.18 21.85 19.39
C GLU A 27 -23.66 22.26 19.38
N GLY A 28 -24.01 23.30 20.13
CA GLY A 28 -25.37 23.85 20.19
C GLY A 28 -25.46 25.22 19.54
N PHE A 29 -26.47 25.44 18.70
CA PHE A 29 -26.76 26.73 18.08
C PHE A 29 -28.22 27.12 18.33
N GLN A 30 -28.45 28.32 18.85
CA GLN A 30 -29.79 28.86 19.00
C GLN A 30 -30.32 29.28 17.62
N ILE A 31 -31.62 29.19 17.39
CA ILE A 31 -32.23 29.69 16.15
C ILE A 31 -31.93 31.20 16.00
N ASP A 32 -31.20 31.53 14.94
CA ASP A 32 -30.87 32.90 14.52
C ASP A 32 -30.82 32.97 12.98
N PRO A 33 -31.98 33.15 12.33
CA PRO A 33 -32.07 33.15 10.87
C PRO A 33 -31.52 34.43 10.23
N ASP A 34 -31.28 35.49 11.01
CA ASP A 34 -30.95 36.82 10.47
C ASP A 34 -29.46 37.18 10.61
N ASN A 35 -28.80 36.81 11.71
CA ASN A 35 -27.40 37.20 11.96
C ASN A 35 -26.40 36.10 11.56
N GLY A 36 -26.74 34.84 11.82
CA GLY A 36 -25.87 33.69 11.57
C GLY A 36 -24.63 33.62 12.47
N TYR A 37 -24.06 32.43 12.61
CA TYR A 37 -22.86 32.14 13.39
C TYR A 37 -21.64 32.03 12.47
N GLU A 38 -20.58 32.78 12.74
CA GLU A 38 -19.35 32.69 11.96
C GLU A 38 -18.68 31.30 12.13
N LEU A 39 -18.33 30.68 11.01
CA LEU A 39 -17.62 29.41 10.95
C LEU A 39 -16.12 29.65 10.70
N GLU A 40 -15.27 29.21 11.64
CA GLU A 40 -13.83 29.48 11.65
C GLU A 40 -13.01 28.18 11.58
N ALA A 41 -12.16 28.07 10.54
CA ALA A 41 -11.16 27.02 10.43
C ALA A 41 -9.96 27.50 9.62
N GLU A 42 -8.81 26.90 9.89
CA GLU A 42 -7.56 27.15 9.17
C GLU A 42 -7.04 25.87 8.53
N PRO A 43 -6.60 25.91 7.25
CA PRO A 43 -5.97 24.76 6.62
C PRO A 43 -4.57 24.56 7.19
N ILE A 44 -4.22 23.31 7.50
CA ILE A 44 -2.87 22.94 7.90
C ILE A 44 -2.08 22.64 6.62
N VAL A 45 -1.09 23.47 6.32
CA VAL A 45 -0.29 23.38 5.09
C VAL A 45 1.18 23.16 5.42
N ASP A 46 1.85 22.29 4.67
CA ASP A 46 3.30 22.22 4.68
C ASP A 46 3.86 23.03 3.50
N PRO A 47 4.60 24.13 3.75
CA PRO A 47 5.12 24.98 2.69
C PRO A 47 6.16 24.29 1.80
N ASN A 48 6.68 23.12 2.20
CA ASN A 48 7.63 22.34 1.40
C ASN A 48 6.94 21.39 0.42
N LEU A 49 5.62 21.26 0.47
CA LEU A 49 4.86 20.39 -0.43
C LEU A 49 4.31 21.16 -1.62
N ILE A 50 4.28 20.49 -2.78
CA ILE A 50 3.53 20.96 -3.93
C ILE A 50 2.05 20.76 -3.60
N LEU A 51 1.28 21.85 -3.55
CA LEU A 51 -0.15 21.76 -3.27
C LEU A 51 -0.95 21.43 -4.52
N ALA A 52 -1.92 20.53 -4.37
CA ALA A 52 -2.94 20.29 -5.39
C ALA A 52 -3.86 21.51 -5.56
N ASN A 53 -4.59 21.56 -6.67
CA ASN A 53 -5.66 22.55 -6.83
C ASN A 53 -6.81 22.28 -5.85
N GLY A 54 -7.58 23.30 -5.51
CA GLY A 54 -8.78 23.17 -4.68
C GLY A 54 -8.55 22.83 -3.21
N ASN A 55 -7.55 23.49 -2.62
CA ASN A 55 -7.19 23.40 -1.20
C ASN A 55 -7.87 24.48 -0.33
N ASP A 56 -8.67 25.37 -0.93
CA ASP A 56 -9.48 26.32 -0.19
C ASP A 56 -10.55 25.59 0.63
N LEU A 57 -10.80 26.10 1.84
CA LEU A 57 -11.78 25.50 2.74
C LEU A 57 -13.18 25.91 2.34
N ILE A 58 -14.06 24.92 2.27
CA ILE A 58 -15.50 25.07 2.05
C ILE A 58 -16.27 24.50 3.23
N TRP A 59 -17.46 25.02 3.47
CA TRP A 59 -18.37 24.58 4.51
C TRP A 59 -19.72 24.20 3.93
N TYR A 60 -20.30 23.12 4.44
CA TYR A 60 -21.62 22.64 4.02
C TYR A 60 -22.24 21.75 5.11
N SER A 61 -23.56 21.59 5.08
CA SER A 61 -24.30 20.70 5.97
C SER A 61 -24.68 19.38 5.26
N LYS A 62 -24.77 18.29 6.03
CA LYS A 62 -25.39 17.03 5.61
C LYS A 62 -26.41 16.61 6.65
N LYS A 63 -27.60 16.23 6.19
CA LYS A 63 -28.65 15.64 7.03
C LYS A 63 -28.26 14.23 7.45
N GLU A 64 -28.67 13.82 8.64
CA GLU A 64 -28.50 12.44 9.11
C GLU A 64 -29.42 11.50 8.30
N ASN A 65 -30.66 11.93 8.02
CA ASN A 65 -31.58 11.27 7.10
C ASN A 65 -32.11 12.25 6.05
N GLU A 66 -32.33 11.79 4.81
CA GLU A 66 -32.91 12.65 3.75
C GLU A 66 -34.30 13.21 4.11
N ALA A 67 -35.03 12.54 5.00
CA ALA A 67 -36.34 12.97 5.49
C ALA A 67 -36.26 14.08 6.56
N ASP A 68 -35.08 14.34 7.11
CA ASP A 68 -34.91 15.34 8.16
C ASP A 68 -35.10 16.76 7.58
N PRO A 69 -35.62 17.70 8.38
CA PRO A 69 -35.90 19.05 7.92
C PRO A 69 -34.58 19.83 7.72
N ASP A 70 -34.58 20.87 6.88
CA ASP A 70 -33.39 21.67 6.59
C ASP A 70 -33.18 22.69 7.72
N CYS A 71 -32.63 22.22 8.83
CA CYS A 71 -32.48 23.01 10.06
C CYS A 71 -31.44 24.13 9.99
N VAL A 72 -30.58 24.13 8.95
CA VAL A 72 -29.52 25.13 8.77
C VAL A 72 -29.33 25.52 7.31
N SER A 73 -28.83 26.74 7.09
CA SER A 73 -28.26 27.19 5.82
C SER A 73 -26.83 27.69 6.05
N ILE A 74 -25.91 27.42 5.12
CA ILE A 74 -24.54 27.93 5.17
C ILE A 74 -24.31 28.86 3.99
N GLU A 75 -23.91 30.10 4.26
CA GLU A 75 -23.63 31.11 3.24
C GLU A 75 -22.21 31.66 3.37
N GLN A 76 -21.55 31.92 2.24
CA GLN A 76 -20.27 32.61 2.19
C GLN A 76 -20.48 34.12 1.96
N LYS A 77 -19.95 34.95 2.85
CA LYS A 77 -20.00 36.43 2.79
C LYS A 77 -18.63 37.01 3.10
N ASN A 78 -18.05 37.78 2.17
CA ASN A 78 -16.73 38.40 2.33
C ASN A 78 -15.63 37.41 2.77
N ASP A 79 -15.52 36.27 2.08
CA ASP A 79 -14.56 35.18 2.36
C ASP A 79 -14.71 34.51 3.73
N LYS A 80 -15.81 34.77 4.44
CA LYS A 80 -16.19 34.09 5.69
C LYS A 80 -17.44 33.26 5.48
N PHE A 81 -17.57 32.16 6.22
CA PHE A 81 -18.75 31.31 6.19
C PHE A 81 -19.62 31.56 7.42
N PHE A 82 -20.94 31.56 7.24
CA PHE A 82 -21.91 31.76 8.31
C PHE A 82 -22.94 30.64 8.30
N LEU A 83 -23.20 30.05 9.47
CA LEU A 83 -24.28 29.10 9.72
C LEU A 83 -25.52 29.85 10.20
N TYR A 84 -26.60 29.78 9.43
CA TYR A 84 -27.93 30.29 9.80
C TYR A 84 -28.75 29.15 10.36
N ALA A 85 -29.10 29.24 11.64
CA ALA A 85 -29.93 28.26 12.33
C ALA A 85 -31.42 28.61 12.10
N LEU A 86 -32.17 27.71 11.46
CA LEU A 86 -33.49 28.01 10.89
C LEU A 86 -34.65 27.38 11.68
N GLU A 87 -34.51 26.11 12.05
CA GLU A 87 -35.53 25.32 12.75
C GLU A 87 -34.86 24.28 13.65
N GLU A 88 -35.58 23.80 14.67
CA GLU A 88 -35.04 22.81 15.61
C GLU A 88 -34.70 21.49 14.92
N GLY A 89 -33.56 20.89 15.30
CA GLY A 89 -33.12 19.62 14.73
C GLY A 89 -31.64 19.35 14.94
N GLU A 90 -31.17 18.21 14.42
CA GLU A 90 -29.77 17.81 14.45
C GLU A 90 -29.23 17.70 13.02
N VAL A 91 -28.00 18.16 12.80
CA VAL A 91 -27.35 18.13 11.48
C VAL A 91 -25.84 18.02 11.60
N GLU A 92 -25.17 17.38 10.65
CA GLU A 92 -23.71 17.39 10.59
C GLU A 92 -23.22 18.59 9.78
N ILE A 93 -22.25 19.33 10.34
CA ILE A 93 -21.58 20.44 9.69
C ILE A 93 -20.18 20.00 9.30
N TYR A 94 -19.85 20.14 8.01
CA TYR A 94 -18.58 19.75 7.43
C TYR A 94 -17.75 20.98 7.06
N CYS A 95 -16.44 20.91 7.34
CA CYS A 95 -15.42 21.71 6.69
C CYS A 95 -14.51 20.77 5.89
N SER A 96 -14.29 21.08 4.62
CA SER A 96 -13.40 20.31 3.75
C SER A 96 -12.60 21.21 2.83
N ASN A 97 -11.57 20.67 2.19
CA ASN A 97 -11.08 21.27 0.95
C ASN A 97 -12.13 21.12 -0.16
N GLU A 98 -12.03 21.90 -1.24
CA GLU A 98 -12.99 21.84 -2.36
C GLU A 98 -13.11 20.45 -2.98
N ARG A 99 -12.00 19.69 -2.98
CA ARG A 99 -11.93 18.33 -3.52
C ARG A 99 -12.52 17.27 -2.59
N LYS A 100 -12.82 17.61 -1.33
CA LYS A 100 -13.39 16.70 -0.31
C LYS A 100 -12.50 15.49 0.02
N THR A 101 -11.20 15.63 -0.22
CA THR A 101 -10.19 14.62 0.10
C THR A 101 -9.69 14.75 1.53
N VAL A 102 -9.84 15.94 2.12
CA VAL A 102 -9.56 16.24 3.52
C VAL A 102 -10.77 16.95 4.10
N SER A 103 -11.37 16.36 5.14
CA SER A 103 -12.59 16.87 5.76
C SER A 103 -12.58 16.65 7.28
N ARG A 104 -13.25 17.53 8.00
CA ARG A 104 -13.67 17.35 9.41
C ARG A 104 -15.14 17.71 9.52
N HIS A 105 -15.80 17.16 10.54
CA HIS A 105 -17.20 17.47 10.83
C HIS A 105 -17.45 17.52 12.34
N PHE A 106 -18.55 18.16 12.72
CA PHE A 106 -19.16 18.08 14.05
C PHE A 106 -20.67 17.99 13.91
N LYS A 107 -21.35 17.52 14.96
CA LYS A 107 -22.81 17.46 15.04
C LYS A 107 -23.34 18.74 15.68
N ALA A 108 -24.21 19.44 14.98
CA ALA A 108 -24.88 20.64 15.45
C ALA A 108 -26.30 20.30 15.94
N THR A 109 -26.63 20.75 17.15
CA THR A 109 -27.99 20.72 17.72
C THR A 109 -28.58 22.12 17.63
N ILE A 110 -29.64 22.28 16.83
CA ILE A 110 -30.35 23.55 16.66
C ILE A 110 -31.55 23.59 17.61
N PHE A 111 -31.68 24.68 18.38
CA PHE A 111 -32.69 24.79 19.43
C PHE A 111 -33.35 26.18 19.49
N GLU A 112 -34.62 26.24 19.90
CA GLU A 112 -35.33 27.49 20.19
C GLU A 112 -35.12 27.92 21.65
N ASP A 113 -35.62 27.11 22.60
CA ASP A 113 -35.66 27.43 24.04
C ASP A 113 -34.39 26.99 24.80
N GLY A 114 -33.74 25.92 24.34
CA GLY A 114 -32.52 25.40 24.93
C GLY A 114 -32.22 23.94 24.57
N ALA A 115 -30.98 23.53 24.77
CA ALA A 115 -30.52 22.17 24.49
C ALA A 115 -29.39 21.76 25.42
N MET A 116 -29.16 20.46 25.56
CA MET A 116 -28.00 19.91 26.24
C MET A 116 -27.19 19.09 25.24
N VAL A 117 -25.87 19.20 25.31
CA VAL A 117 -24.93 18.34 24.56
C VAL A 117 -23.95 17.66 25.52
N ILE A 118 -23.50 16.48 25.14
CA ILE A 118 -22.49 15.69 25.87
C ILE A 118 -21.28 15.53 24.96
N ASN A 119 -20.10 15.81 25.49
CA ASN A 119 -18.83 15.64 24.78
C ASN A 119 -17.85 14.82 25.63
N PRO A 120 -17.22 13.76 25.12
CA PRO A 120 -16.12 13.11 25.82
C PRO A 120 -14.93 14.07 25.93
N ILE A 121 -14.24 14.09 27.08
CA ILE A 121 -13.01 14.90 27.26
C ILE A 121 -11.98 14.52 26.20
N ARG A 122 -11.83 13.20 25.96
CA ARG A 122 -11.07 12.72 24.81
C ARG A 122 -11.97 12.78 23.58
N LYS A 123 -11.82 13.85 22.80
CA LYS A 123 -12.39 14.02 21.46
C LYS A 123 -12.04 12.86 20.51
N GLY A 124 -12.89 12.61 19.53
CA GLY A 124 -12.71 11.67 18.45
C GLY A 124 -11.76 12.23 17.41
N SER A 125 -11.41 11.37 16.45
CA SER A 125 -10.49 11.70 15.35
C SER A 125 -11.04 12.78 14.41
N GLY A 126 -12.37 12.93 14.33
CA GLY A 126 -13.05 13.70 13.28
C GLY A 126 -12.98 13.04 11.89
N LYS A 127 -12.44 11.82 11.80
CA LYS A 127 -12.23 11.01 10.59
C LYS A 127 -12.78 9.59 10.73
N SER A 128 -13.78 9.38 11.59
CA SER A 128 -14.47 8.09 11.72
C SER A 128 -15.53 7.93 10.64
N VAL A 129 -15.61 6.74 10.05
CA VAL A 129 -16.64 6.37 9.06
C VAL A 129 -17.93 5.94 9.76
N THR A 130 -17.83 5.21 10.88
CA THR A 130 -18.97 4.55 11.54
C THR A 130 -19.81 5.47 12.41
N GLY A 131 -19.29 6.66 12.77
CA GLY A 131 -20.01 7.69 13.54
C GLY A 131 -20.24 7.37 15.01
N LYS A 132 -20.17 6.09 15.42
CA LYS A 132 -20.24 5.65 16.82
C LYS A 132 -18.84 5.40 17.37
N LYS A 133 -18.53 6.03 18.51
CA LYS A 133 -17.26 5.80 19.19
C LYS A 133 -17.23 4.42 19.87
N VAL A 134 -16.16 3.68 19.65
CA VAL A 134 -15.88 2.40 20.31
C VAL A 134 -14.93 2.63 21.49
N TYR A 135 -15.17 1.93 22.59
CA TYR A 135 -14.31 1.91 23.76
C TYR A 135 -13.92 0.48 24.14
N GLY A 136 -12.65 0.30 24.50
CA GLY A 136 -12.18 -0.93 25.14
C GLY A 136 -12.70 -1.00 26.57
N LEU A 137 -13.16 -2.18 26.97
CA LEU A 137 -13.59 -2.48 28.34
C LEU A 137 -12.49 -2.27 29.39
N TYR A 138 -11.23 -2.26 28.95
CA TYR A 138 -10.08 -2.18 29.83
C TYR A 138 -9.06 -1.10 29.42
N ASP A 139 -8.38 -0.56 30.42
CA ASP A 139 -7.14 0.19 30.27
C ASP A 139 -5.98 -0.67 30.79
N LEU A 140 -4.81 -0.54 30.16
CA LEU A 140 -3.61 -1.26 30.56
C LEU A 140 -2.91 -0.57 31.73
N ALA A 141 -2.37 -1.36 32.65
CA ALA A 141 -1.47 -0.90 33.69
C ALA A 141 -0.22 -1.79 33.76
N TYR A 142 0.94 -1.18 33.57
CA TYR A 142 2.27 -1.79 33.55
C TYR A 142 3.29 -0.87 34.22
N THR A 143 4.41 -1.44 34.65
CA THR A 143 5.52 -0.71 35.29
C THR A 143 6.77 -0.63 34.42
N ASP A 144 6.81 -1.40 33.34
CA ASP A 144 7.96 -1.56 32.45
C ASP A 144 7.43 -1.87 31.04
N VAL A 145 8.06 -1.30 30.01
CA VAL A 145 7.63 -1.39 28.61
C VAL A 145 8.70 -2.13 27.82
N ARG A 146 8.59 -3.46 27.81
CA ARG A 146 9.52 -4.34 27.10
C ARG A 146 8.91 -5.71 26.85
N GLN A 147 9.52 -6.46 25.94
CA GLN A 147 9.11 -7.83 25.66
C GLN A 147 9.14 -8.71 26.92
N GLY A 148 8.04 -9.44 27.15
CA GLY A 148 7.88 -10.33 28.30
C GLY A 148 7.52 -9.62 29.61
N ALA A 149 7.35 -8.30 29.62
CA ALA A 149 6.80 -7.59 30.77
C ALA A 149 5.32 -7.95 30.99
N SER A 150 4.90 -8.02 32.26
CA SER A 150 3.51 -8.25 32.63
C SER A 150 2.72 -6.95 32.69
N TYR A 151 1.48 -6.98 32.23
CA TYR A 151 0.51 -5.91 32.44
C TYR A 151 -0.76 -6.46 33.12
N SER A 152 -1.57 -5.54 33.65
CA SER A 152 -2.90 -5.82 34.19
C SER A 152 -3.96 -5.02 33.44
N LYS A 153 -5.17 -5.56 33.37
CA LYS A 153 -6.33 -4.93 32.72
C LYS A 153 -7.28 -4.38 33.79
N ASN A 154 -7.41 -3.07 33.84
CA ASN A 154 -8.33 -2.36 34.75
C ASN A 154 -9.57 -1.94 33.99
N LYS A 155 -10.75 -1.98 34.62
CA LYS A 155 -11.98 -1.46 33.97
C LYS A 155 -11.78 0.01 33.62
N SER A 156 -12.05 0.34 32.37
CA SER A 156 -11.84 1.69 31.84
C SER A 156 -12.96 2.63 32.25
N THR A 157 -12.67 3.93 32.13
CA THR A 157 -13.62 5.01 32.40
C THR A 157 -13.59 6.04 31.29
N ILE A 158 -14.74 6.63 30.99
CA ILE A 158 -14.90 7.72 30.04
C ILE A 158 -15.22 8.98 30.83
N GLN A 159 -14.39 10.01 30.71
CA GLN A 159 -14.67 11.33 31.25
C GLN A 159 -15.45 12.14 30.22
N ILE A 160 -16.51 12.81 30.66
CA ILE A 160 -17.38 13.62 29.80
C ILE A 160 -17.55 15.04 30.34
N GLU A 161 -17.85 15.96 29.43
CA GLU A 161 -18.33 17.31 29.71
C GLU A 161 -19.76 17.45 29.21
N THR A 162 -20.56 18.18 29.96
CA THR A 162 -21.92 18.52 29.56
C THR A 162 -22.05 20.02 29.43
N THR A 163 -22.68 20.48 28.36
CA THR A 163 -23.00 21.89 28.17
C THR A 163 -24.48 22.00 27.84
N SER A 164 -25.21 22.74 28.67
CA SER A 164 -26.59 23.11 28.40
C SER A 164 -26.64 24.56 27.98
N PHE A 165 -27.39 24.84 26.94
CA PHE A 165 -27.61 26.16 26.36
C PHE A 165 -29.04 26.60 26.63
N SER A 166 -29.22 27.86 26.98
CA SER A 166 -30.51 28.50 27.24
C SER A 166 -30.42 30.00 26.94
N GLU A 167 -31.55 30.71 26.90
CA GLU A 167 -31.55 32.17 26.81
C GLU A 167 -30.77 32.86 27.95
N GLU A 168 -30.68 32.23 29.13
CA GLU A 168 -29.98 32.78 30.30
C GLU A 168 -28.46 32.54 30.26
N GLY A 169 -27.96 31.78 29.28
CA GLY A 169 -26.55 31.41 29.12
C GLY A 169 -26.31 29.91 29.18
N THR A 170 -25.08 29.52 29.56
CA THR A 170 -24.64 28.11 29.60
C THR A 170 -24.58 27.55 31.02
N SER A 171 -24.93 26.26 31.17
CA SER A 171 -24.83 25.48 32.43
C SER A 171 -24.05 24.18 32.19
N GLU A 172 -23.24 23.77 33.15
CA GLU A 172 -22.51 22.49 33.14
C GLU A 172 -23.13 21.46 34.10
N LYS A 173 -24.24 21.79 34.76
CA LYS A 173 -24.91 20.87 35.67
C LYS A 173 -25.57 19.73 34.90
N ASN A 174 -25.55 18.55 35.49
CA ASN A 174 -26.29 17.42 34.98
C ASN A 174 -26.70 16.47 36.11
N ARG A 175 -27.69 15.63 35.82
CA ARG A 175 -28.06 14.45 36.60
C ARG A 175 -28.31 13.26 35.69
N LEU A 176 -28.04 12.06 36.18
CA LEU A 176 -28.36 10.82 35.49
C LEU A 176 -29.88 10.60 35.46
N ILE A 177 -30.40 10.28 34.28
CA ILE A 177 -31.77 9.79 34.11
C ILE A 177 -31.77 8.27 33.95
N GLU A 178 -30.98 7.79 33.00
CA GLU A 178 -30.84 6.36 32.71
C GLU A 178 -29.52 6.08 32.00
N CYS A 179 -29.09 4.82 32.09
CA CYS A 179 -27.97 4.29 31.33
C CYS A 179 -28.18 2.80 31.05
N SER A 180 -27.45 2.25 30.09
CA SER A 180 -27.46 0.81 29.81
C SER A 180 -26.88 -0.01 30.97
N ASP A 181 -27.28 -1.28 31.07
CA ASP A 181 -26.86 -2.20 32.16
C ASP A 181 -25.35 -2.46 32.22
N ASN A 182 -24.64 -2.23 31.12
CA ASN A 182 -23.21 -2.49 30.98
C ASN A 182 -22.33 -1.28 31.34
N VAL A 183 -22.90 -0.18 31.84
CA VAL A 183 -22.16 1.01 32.29
C VAL A 183 -22.74 1.54 33.60
N SER A 184 -21.96 2.38 34.30
CA SER A 184 -22.49 3.20 35.39
C SER A 184 -21.98 4.63 35.28
N TYR A 185 -22.73 5.59 35.80
CA TYR A 185 -22.38 7.00 35.72
C TYR A 185 -22.32 7.64 37.11
N ARG A 186 -21.26 8.43 37.35
CA ARG A 186 -21.10 9.24 38.54
C ARG A 186 -20.15 10.40 38.28
N ASP A 187 -20.50 11.61 38.71
CA ASP A 187 -19.61 12.77 38.73
C ASP A 187 -18.85 12.99 37.40
N ASN A 188 -19.59 13.09 36.28
CA ASN A 188 -19.05 13.24 34.91
C ASN A 188 -18.17 12.07 34.41
N THR A 189 -18.18 10.94 35.12
CA THR A 189 -17.44 9.73 34.76
C THR A 189 -18.38 8.58 34.43
N ILE A 190 -18.21 7.97 33.27
CA ILE A 190 -18.85 6.72 32.87
C ILE A 190 -17.87 5.58 33.13
N THR A 191 -18.25 4.59 33.94
CA THR A 191 -17.45 3.37 34.19
C THR A 191 -17.98 2.23 33.34
N LEU A 192 -17.08 1.55 32.61
CA LEU A 192 -17.46 0.43 31.73
C LEU A 192 -17.50 -0.88 32.53
N LEU A 193 -18.62 -1.58 32.48
CA LEU A 193 -18.85 -2.81 33.25
C LEU A 193 -18.80 -4.06 32.37
N GLY A 194 -19.29 -3.97 31.13
CA GLY A 194 -19.26 -5.07 30.15
C GLY A 194 -19.33 -4.57 28.70
N ALA A 195 -19.05 -5.48 27.75
CA ALA A 195 -19.15 -5.21 26.32
C ALA A 195 -20.62 -5.13 25.84
N GLY A 196 -20.84 -4.45 24.72
CA GLY A 196 -22.14 -4.23 24.08
C GLY A 196 -22.40 -2.76 23.73
N GLU A 197 -23.51 -2.52 23.03
CA GLU A 197 -24.02 -1.17 22.80
C GLU A 197 -24.35 -0.50 24.14
N SER A 198 -23.95 0.75 24.30
CA SER A 198 -24.07 1.51 25.54
C SER A 198 -24.64 2.89 25.32
N PHE A 199 -25.32 3.39 26.34
CA PHE A 199 -25.76 4.78 26.37
C PHE A 199 -25.83 5.34 27.79
N VAL A 200 -25.71 6.66 27.89
CA VAL A 200 -26.01 7.43 29.11
C VAL A 200 -26.87 8.62 28.73
N THR A 201 -28.01 8.76 29.40
CA THR A 201 -28.91 9.90 29.25
C THR A 201 -28.84 10.79 30.47
N LEU A 202 -28.44 12.05 30.24
CA LEU A 202 -28.30 13.06 31.27
C LEU A 202 -29.32 14.17 31.08
N GLU A 203 -29.62 14.87 32.16
CA GLU A 203 -30.55 16.00 32.18
C GLU A 203 -29.99 17.18 32.97
N GLU A 204 -30.20 18.39 32.46
CA GLU A 204 -29.95 19.63 33.20
C GLU A 204 -31.01 19.79 34.31
N PRO A 205 -30.66 19.89 35.61
CA PRO A 205 -31.63 19.79 36.69
C PRO A 205 -32.64 20.95 36.81
N ASP A 206 -32.27 22.15 36.36
CA ASP A 206 -33.04 23.39 36.50
C ASP A 206 -33.99 23.57 35.30
N TYR A 207 -33.55 23.22 34.08
CA TYR A 207 -34.31 23.40 32.83
C TYR A 207 -34.89 22.11 32.24
N ASN A 208 -34.43 20.94 32.68
CA ASN A 208 -34.82 19.61 32.19
C ASN A 208 -34.47 19.34 30.71
N PHE A 209 -33.48 20.03 30.14
CA PHE A 209 -32.91 19.68 28.84
C PHE A 209 -32.17 18.36 28.93
N ARG A 210 -32.33 17.47 27.94
CA ARG A 210 -31.78 16.11 27.96
C ARG A 210 -30.85 15.86 26.79
N ALA A 211 -29.83 15.05 27.04
CA ALA A 211 -28.91 14.57 26.03
C ALA A 211 -28.60 13.10 26.24
N THR A 212 -28.44 12.33 25.16
CA THR A 212 -28.04 10.93 25.22
C THR A 212 -26.73 10.72 24.48
N TYR A 213 -25.73 10.22 25.19
CA TYR A 213 -24.46 9.82 24.59
C TYR A 213 -24.48 8.31 24.31
N LYS A 214 -24.36 7.92 23.04
CA LYS A 214 -24.38 6.52 22.58
C LYS A 214 -22.99 6.10 22.09
N PHE A 215 -22.55 4.90 22.45
CA PHE A 215 -21.24 4.36 22.11
C PHE A 215 -21.25 2.83 22.19
N THR A 216 -20.19 2.17 21.72
CA THR A 216 -20.04 0.71 21.78
C THR A 216 -18.88 0.34 22.68
N VAL A 217 -19.05 -0.68 23.52
CA VAL A 217 -17.97 -1.23 24.35
C VAL A 217 -17.59 -2.61 23.82
N VAL A 218 -16.29 -2.84 23.60
CA VAL A 218 -15.76 -4.14 23.16
C VAL A 218 -14.86 -4.75 24.23
N ASP A 219 -14.74 -6.08 24.22
CA ASP A 219 -13.78 -6.79 25.07
C ASP A 219 -12.36 -6.60 24.52
N GLY A 220 -11.77 -5.44 24.84
CA GLY A 220 -10.47 -5.01 24.35
C GLY A 220 -9.86 -3.94 25.24
N VAL A 221 -8.67 -3.49 24.87
CA VAL A 221 -7.88 -2.51 25.61
C VAL A 221 -7.80 -1.19 24.87
N ASN A 222 -7.97 -0.08 25.59
CA ASN A 222 -7.79 1.26 25.01
C ASN A 222 -6.31 1.58 24.85
N ILE A 223 -5.97 2.20 23.73
CA ILE A 223 -4.63 2.65 23.40
C ILE A 223 -4.58 4.18 23.45
N TYR A 224 -3.82 4.72 24.40
CA TYR A 224 -3.62 6.16 24.57
C TYR A 224 -2.18 6.61 24.26
N SER A 225 -1.27 5.68 24.03
CA SER A 225 0.14 5.94 23.75
C SER A 225 0.76 4.83 22.89
N TYR A 226 1.98 5.07 22.41
CA TYR A 226 2.77 4.05 21.73
C TYR A 226 3.15 2.87 22.67
N ASP A 227 3.36 3.13 23.96
CA ASP A 227 3.63 2.09 24.95
C ASP A 227 2.44 1.15 25.15
N ASP A 228 1.22 1.70 25.22
CA ASP A 228 0.00 0.89 25.29
C ASP A 228 -0.09 -0.01 24.06
N LEU A 229 0.21 0.54 22.87
CA LEU A 229 0.20 -0.21 21.62
C LEU A 229 1.21 -1.36 21.67
N LEU A 230 2.47 -1.11 22.04
CA LEU A 230 3.51 -2.14 22.14
C LEU A 230 3.12 -3.24 23.14
N MET A 231 2.62 -2.85 24.32
CA MET A 231 2.19 -3.78 25.36
C MET A 231 1.00 -4.65 24.92
N ALA A 232 0.08 -4.10 24.13
CA ALA A 232 -1.07 -4.82 23.58
C ALA A 232 -0.73 -5.70 22.36
N THR A 233 0.32 -5.36 21.61
CA THR A 233 0.68 -6.00 20.33
C THR A 233 2.01 -6.74 20.43
N ASN A 234 3.13 -6.08 20.16
CA ASN A 234 4.47 -6.68 19.99
C ASN A 234 4.99 -7.39 21.24
N TYR A 235 4.66 -6.87 22.43
CA TYR A 235 5.10 -7.43 23.71
C TYR A 235 4.07 -8.35 24.36
N SER A 236 2.82 -8.35 23.88
CA SER A 236 1.82 -9.30 24.34
C SER A 236 2.15 -10.70 23.82
N SER A 237 1.93 -11.73 24.64
CA SER A 237 2.17 -13.11 24.21
C SER A 237 1.09 -13.63 23.25
N SER A 238 -0.15 -13.16 23.41
CA SER A 238 -1.31 -13.55 22.60
C SER A 238 -1.85 -12.43 21.72
N GLY A 239 -1.40 -11.19 21.93
CA GLY A 239 -2.10 -10.00 21.49
C GLY A 239 -3.35 -9.72 22.32
N GLU A 240 -3.85 -8.49 22.23
CA GLU A 240 -5.17 -8.06 22.74
C GLU A 240 -5.97 -7.45 21.58
N SER A 241 -7.31 -7.44 21.67
CA SER A 241 -8.11 -6.58 20.81
C SER A 241 -7.89 -5.14 21.23
N ILE A 242 -7.55 -4.25 20.31
CA ILE A 242 -7.15 -2.87 20.61
C ILE A 242 -8.19 -1.87 20.16
N VAL A 243 -8.36 -0.81 20.93
CA VAL A 243 -9.26 0.31 20.62
C VAL A 243 -8.47 1.61 20.68
N LEU A 244 -8.26 2.27 19.53
CA LEU A 244 -7.52 3.52 19.51
C LEU A 244 -8.35 4.65 20.11
N GLN A 245 -7.72 5.43 20.99
CA GLN A 245 -8.30 6.62 21.62
C GLN A 245 -7.45 7.88 21.36
N THR A 246 -6.40 7.76 20.55
CA THR A 246 -5.47 8.83 20.17
C THR A 246 -4.90 8.57 18.79
N ASN A 247 -4.47 9.63 18.10
CA ASN A 247 -3.56 9.48 16.97
C ASN A 247 -2.17 9.11 17.50
N LEU A 248 -1.47 8.25 16.76
CA LEU A 248 -0.05 7.97 16.90
C LEU A 248 0.64 8.50 15.64
N GLU A 249 1.21 9.69 15.74
CA GLU A 249 1.69 10.47 14.59
C GLU A 249 3.21 10.52 14.50
N SER A 250 3.71 10.99 13.35
CA SER A 250 5.15 11.18 13.13
C SER A 250 5.73 12.33 13.96
N LEU A 251 7.05 12.34 14.16
CA LEU A 251 7.76 13.40 14.90
C LEU A 251 7.41 14.80 14.41
N LYS A 252 7.37 14.96 13.08
CA LYS A 252 7.04 16.21 12.38
C LYS A 252 5.62 16.70 12.67
N ASN A 253 4.70 15.78 12.91
CA ASN A 253 3.28 16.09 13.13
C ASN A 253 2.94 16.26 14.61
N VAL A 254 3.84 15.87 15.52
CA VAL A 254 3.63 15.98 16.97
C VAL A 254 4.38 17.16 17.58
N TYR A 255 5.65 17.37 17.21
CA TYR A 255 6.55 18.28 17.92
C TYR A 255 7.08 19.43 17.07
N THR A 256 7.48 20.51 17.73
CA THR A 256 8.03 21.71 17.09
C THR A 256 9.47 21.48 16.62
N PRO A 257 9.80 21.78 15.35
CA PRO A 257 11.17 21.61 14.85
C PRO A 257 12.14 22.65 15.42
N LYS A 258 13.37 22.22 15.72
CA LYS A 258 14.53 23.11 15.97
C LYS A 258 15.11 23.53 14.62
N MET A 259 15.15 24.83 14.36
CA MET A 259 15.63 25.39 13.09
C MET A 259 17.04 25.98 13.21
N GLN A 260 17.87 25.74 12.20
CA GLN A 260 19.12 26.48 11.95
C GLN A 260 19.09 27.02 10.51
N GLY A 261 18.71 28.29 10.36
CA GLY A 261 18.30 28.81 9.05
C GLY A 261 17.06 28.05 8.56
N ASP A 262 17.09 27.58 7.31
CA ASP A 262 15.98 26.84 6.70
C ASP A 262 16.06 25.31 6.93
N LYS A 263 17.03 24.85 7.74
CA LYS A 263 17.23 23.42 8.02
C LYS A 263 16.66 23.04 9.38
N VAL A 264 15.91 21.94 9.41
CA VAL A 264 15.55 21.25 10.64
C VAL A 264 16.80 20.51 11.14
N ILE A 265 17.21 20.80 12.38
CA ILE A 265 18.39 20.18 13.02
C ILE A 265 18.02 19.29 14.21
N GLY A 266 16.72 19.14 14.50
CA GLY A 266 16.18 18.35 15.60
C GLY A 266 14.78 18.82 15.98
N TYR A 267 14.26 18.40 17.13
CA TYR A 267 12.92 18.77 17.62
C TYR A 267 12.94 19.17 19.10
N THR A 268 11.99 20.02 19.52
CA THR A 268 11.79 20.39 20.93
C THR A 268 10.68 19.54 21.55
N GLN A 269 10.62 19.47 22.89
CA GLN A 269 9.54 18.78 23.60
C GLN A 269 8.18 19.51 23.52
N GLU A 270 8.10 20.65 22.84
CA GLU A 270 6.86 21.41 22.69
C GLU A 270 6.00 20.83 21.55
N LYS A 271 4.81 20.34 21.91
CA LYS A 271 3.83 19.84 20.93
C LYS A 271 3.29 20.97 20.05
N LEU A 272 3.07 20.66 18.77
CA LEU A 272 2.39 21.57 17.83
C LEU A 272 0.97 21.89 18.31
N PRO A 273 0.42 23.10 18.02
CA PRO A 273 -0.96 23.44 18.34
C PRO A 273 -1.98 22.41 17.83
N SER A 274 -1.77 21.89 16.61
CA SER A 274 -2.58 20.86 15.98
C SER A 274 -2.51 19.49 16.67
N ALA A 275 -1.48 19.24 17.48
CA ALA A 275 -1.22 17.96 18.16
C ALA A 275 -1.53 17.99 19.67
N LYS A 276 -2.08 19.09 20.20
CA LYS A 276 -2.43 19.21 21.63
C LYS A 276 -3.61 18.35 22.05
N ASP A 277 -4.48 18.00 21.10
CA ASP A 277 -5.69 17.19 21.33
C ASP A 277 -5.47 15.76 20.81
N ASN A 278 -5.47 14.76 21.71
CA ASN A 278 -5.41 13.31 21.43
C ASN A 278 -4.45 12.91 20.31
N THR A 279 -3.21 13.38 20.38
CA THR A 279 -2.14 13.04 19.43
C THR A 279 -0.85 12.79 20.20
N GLU A 280 -0.29 11.60 20.03
CA GLU A 280 0.97 11.15 20.62
C GLU A 280 1.95 10.71 19.53
N LEU A 281 3.23 10.59 19.86
CA LEU A 281 4.27 10.14 18.93
C LEU A 281 4.21 8.62 18.76
N PHE A 282 4.35 8.15 17.52
CA PHE A 282 4.71 6.76 17.22
C PHE A 282 6.23 6.57 17.36
N GLY A 283 6.66 5.90 18.43
CA GLY A 283 8.07 5.64 18.72
C GLY A 283 8.64 6.45 19.90
N HIS A 284 9.79 6.00 20.39
CA HIS A 284 10.56 6.69 21.42
C HIS A 284 11.65 7.58 20.81
N TYR A 285 11.55 8.89 21.07
CA TYR A 285 12.51 9.90 20.59
C TYR A 285 13.31 10.52 21.73
N ASP A 286 14.64 10.51 21.60
CA ASP A 286 15.56 11.19 22.50
C ASP A 286 15.82 12.63 22.01
N PHE A 287 15.21 13.61 22.67
CA PHE A 287 15.36 15.03 22.34
C PHE A 287 16.75 15.62 22.59
N GLN A 288 17.61 14.93 23.34
CA GLN A 288 18.99 15.37 23.61
C GLN A 288 19.93 14.93 22.49
N ASN A 289 19.77 13.69 22.04
CA ASN A 289 20.60 13.10 20.98
C ASN A 289 19.98 13.22 19.58
N ASP A 290 18.71 13.63 19.51
CA ASP A 290 17.90 13.75 18.30
C ASP A 290 17.83 12.41 17.52
N THR A 291 17.57 11.30 18.24
CA THR A 291 17.53 9.93 17.70
C THR A 291 16.28 9.13 18.12
N PHE A 292 15.92 8.13 17.32
CA PHE A 292 14.91 7.12 17.63
C PHE A 292 15.52 5.81 18.12
N SER A 293 14.74 5.04 18.90
CA SER A 293 15.08 3.68 19.30
C SER A 293 13.94 2.71 18.99
N PHE A 294 14.02 1.95 17.89
CA PHE A 294 13.05 0.89 17.57
C PHE A 294 13.59 -0.54 17.70
N ASN A 295 14.91 -0.74 17.83
CA ASN A 295 15.53 -2.07 17.66
C ASN A 295 14.97 -3.17 18.57
N GLU A 296 14.56 -2.85 19.80
CA GLU A 296 13.98 -3.82 20.75
C GLU A 296 12.44 -3.89 20.68
N GLU A 297 11.83 -3.05 19.86
CA GLU A 297 10.38 -2.85 19.75
C GLU A 297 9.78 -3.58 18.55
N LEU A 298 10.58 -3.86 17.52
CA LEU A 298 10.12 -4.47 16.29
C LEU A 298 9.78 -5.94 16.46
N TYR A 299 8.71 -6.37 15.79
CA TYR A 299 8.43 -7.77 15.61
C TYR A 299 9.27 -8.32 14.45
N LEU A 300 10.00 -9.41 14.70
CA LEU A 300 10.89 -10.05 13.73
C LEU A 300 10.34 -11.43 13.38
N PHE A 301 10.15 -11.70 12.09
CA PHE A 301 9.74 -13.01 11.59
C PHE A 301 10.62 -13.41 10.40
N ASP A 302 10.67 -14.71 10.10
CA ASP A 302 11.35 -15.17 8.88
C ASP A 302 10.49 -14.86 7.66
N THR A 303 11.14 -14.47 6.57
CA THR A 303 10.46 -14.22 5.29
C THR A 303 9.55 -15.38 4.93
N THR A 304 8.36 -14.99 4.53
CA THR A 304 7.28 -15.87 4.12
C THR A 304 7.41 -16.25 2.67
N TYR A 305 8.10 -15.41 1.90
CA TYR A 305 8.43 -15.60 0.50
C TYR A 305 9.47 -16.71 0.31
N ASP A 306 9.62 -17.16 -0.93
CA ASP A 306 10.61 -18.17 -1.29
C ASP A 306 12.04 -17.70 -0.99
N SER A 307 12.69 -18.37 -0.03
CA SER A 307 14.04 -18.06 0.43
C SER A 307 15.10 -19.02 -0.12
N THR A 308 14.77 -19.84 -1.12
CA THR A 308 15.70 -20.83 -1.72
C THR A 308 16.96 -20.16 -2.27
N TYR A 309 16.84 -18.97 -2.87
CA TYR A 309 18.00 -18.20 -3.34
C TYR A 309 18.89 -17.74 -2.18
N ILE A 310 18.30 -17.23 -1.09
CA ILE A 310 19.05 -16.82 0.10
C ILE A 310 19.81 -18.02 0.69
N ASP A 311 19.18 -19.20 0.73
CA ASP A 311 19.84 -20.43 1.17
C ASP A 311 21.00 -20.81 0.25
N PHE A 312 20.80 -20.75 -1.07
CA PHE A 312 21.87 -21.01 -2.03
C PHE A 312 23.05 -20.05 -1.81
N TYR A 313 22.80 -18.74 -1.76
CA TYR A 313 23.83 -17.72 -1.61
C TYR A 313 24.62 -17.89 -0.30
N ASN A 314 23.92 -18.13 0.81
CA ASN A 314 24.54 -18.28 2.13
C ASN A 314 25.39 -19.55 2.25
N ASN A 315 25.10 -20.59 1.47
CA ASN A 315 25.83 -21.85 1.48
C ASN A 315 27.07 -21.86 0.56
N LEU A 316 27.32 -20.80 -0.21
CA LEU A 316 28.54 -20.68 -1.01
C LEU A 316 29.76 -20.58 -0.09
N GLU A 317 30.81 -21.39 -0.35
CA GLU A 317 32.00 -21.48 0.50
C GLU A 317 32.67 -20.11 0.72
N LYS A 318 32.70 -19.27 -0.33
CA LYS A 318 33.23 -17.91 -0.28
C LYS A 318 32.49 -17.02 0.72
N ASN A 319 31.17 -17.18 0.84
CA ASN A 319 30.33 -16.33 1.69
C ASN A 319 30.39 -16.76 3.15
N ILE A 320 30.47 -18.07 3.40
CA ILE A 320 30.72 -18.63 4.74
C ILE A 320 32.05 -18.12 5.28
N SER A 321 33.10 -18.19 4.46
CA SER A 321 34.46 -17.79 4.85
C SER A 321 34.60 -16.28 5.09
N ALA A 322 33.80 -15.47 4.38
CA ALA A 322 33.82 -14.02 4.48
C ALA A 322 32.76 -13.43 5.44
N ASN A 323 31.94 -14.27 6.08
CA ASN A 323 30.80 -13.86 6.92
C ASN A 323 29.82 -12.91 6.18
N LYS A 324 29.54 -13.22 4.91
CA LYS A 324 28.70 -12.43 4.00
C LYS A 324 27.31 -13.05 3.83
N SER A 325 26.64 -13.39 4.92
CA SER A 325 25.32 -14.01 4.87
C SER A 325 24.19 -12.97 4.79
N ILE A 326 23.17 -13.27 3.99
CA ILE A 326 21.92 -12.51 3.90
C ILE A 326 20.96 -13.02 4.97
N SER A 327 20.42 -12.11 5.78
CA SER A 327 19.39 -12.44 6.77
C SER A 327 18.06 -12.77 6.09
N LYS A 328 17.33 -13.75 6.62
CA LYS A 328 15.94 -14.04 6.23
C LYS A 328 14.91 -13.26 7.04
N LYS A 329 15.34 -12.45 8.00
CA LYS A 329 14.43 -11.74 8.91
C LYS A 329 13.79 -10.54 8.23
N VAL A 330 12.47 -10.46 8.37
CA VAL A 330 11.63 -9.31 8.02
C VAL A 330 11.20 -8.60 9.31
N LYS A 331 11.13 -7.28 9.27
CA LYS A 331 10.73 -6.43 10.40
C LYS A 331 9.28 -5.97 10.21
N ALA A 332 8.51 -6.02 11.29
CA ALA A 332 7.20 -5.39 11.41
C ALA A 332 7.18 -4.37 12.54
N GLY A 333 6.60 -3.19 12.28
CA GLY A 333 6.38 -2.17 13.32
C GLY A 333 5.35 -2.59 14.36
N ILE A 334 4.26 -3.22 13.91
CA ILE A 334 3.13 -3.66 14.74
C ILE A 334 2.75 -5.10 14.37
N HIS A 335 2.61 -5.98 15.36
CA HIS A 335 2.15 -7.36 15.19
C HIS A 335 0.73 -7.54 15.72
N ILE A 336 -0.24 -7.56 14.80
CA ILE A 336 -1.67 -7.62 15.13
C ILE A 336 -2.15 -9.07 15.06
N ARG A 337 -2.75 -9.52 16.18
CA ARG A 337 -3.25 -10.89 16.36
C ARG A 337 -4.69 -10.95 16.89
N ASN A 338 -5.35 -9.81 17.07
CA ASN A 338 -6.78 -9.72 17.39
C ASN A 338 -7.32 -8.43 16.77
N ASP A 339 -8.62 -8.19 16.97
CA ASP A 339 -9.33 -7.09 16.33
C ASP A 339 -8.78 -5.71 16.69
N VAL A 340 -8.90 -4.79 15.73
CA VAL A 340 -8.49 -3.39 15.84
C VAL A 340 -9.71 -2.53 15.57
N TYR A 341 -10.04 -1.68 16.54
CA TYR A 341 -11.09 -0.66 16.43
C TYR A 341 -10.41 0.71 16.41
N GLY A 342 -10.27 1.29 15.23
CA GLY A 342 -9.47 2.49 15.02
C GLY A 342 -10.17 3.81 15.37
N ASN A 343 -11.51 3.87 15.42
CA ASN A 343 -12.28 5.11 15.68
C ASN A 343 -11.89 6.30 14.76
N GLY A 344 -11.41 6.01 13.56
CA GLY A 344 -10.86 6.96 12.60
C GLY A 344 -9.51 7.57 13.00
N PHE A 345 -8.86 7.11 14.07
CA PHE A 345 -7.53 7.61 14.45
C PHE A 345 -6.44 7.15 13.49
N THR A 346 -5.37 7.94 13.42
CA THR A 346 -4.21 7.66 12.57
C THR A 346 -3.12 6.92 13.34
N ILE A 347 -2.47 5.96 12.68
CA ILE A 347 -1.11 5.50 13.01
C ILE A 347 -0.21 5.83 11.82
N ASN A 348 0.74 6.74 12.03
CA ASN A 348 1.71 7.18 11.05
C ASN A 348 3.12 6.78 11.49
N MET A 349 3.67 5.79 10.79
CA MET A 349 4.93 5.12 11.14
C MET A 349 6.15 5.72 10.42
N ASN A 350 6.06 6.97 9.94
CA ASN A 350 7.13 7.63 9.17
C ASN A 350 8.53 7.47 9.79
N ASN A 351 8.67 7.64 11.10
CA ASN A 351 9.97 7.61 11.76
C ASN A 351 10.61 6.20 11.81
N LEU A 352 9.81 5.15 11.65
CA LEU A 352 10.27 3.78 11.53
C LEU A 352 10.46 3.38 10.06
N CYS A 353 9.43 3.60 9.24
CA CYS A 353 9.33 3.01 7.91
C CYS A 353 10.01 3.86 6.82
N PHE A 354 10.06 5.19 6.97
CA PHE A 354 10.67 6.07 5.96
C PHE A 354 12.19 6.22 6.17
N PRO A 355 13.01 6.29 5.10
CA PRO A 355 14.45 6.51 5.22
C PRO A 355 14.77 7.98 5.55
N ASN A 356 14.60 8.36 6.82
CA ASN A 356 14.73 9.75 7.27
C ASN A 356 16.19 10.25 7.24
N HIS A 357 17.17 9.35 7.18
CA HIS A 357 18.60 9.68 7.09
C HIS A 357 19.23 9.27 5.75
N GLY A 358 18.41 8.85 4.78
CA GLY A 358 18.86 8.42 3.47
C GLY A 358 19.41 9.57 2.61
N GLU A 359 20.18 9.22 1.60
CA GLU A 359 20.72 10.16 0.61
C GLU A 359 20.21 9.82 -0.79
N TYR A 360 19.95 10.84 -1.60
CA TYR A 360 19.58 10.63 -3.00
C TYR A 360 20.80 10.21 -3.81
N SER A 361 20.65 9.15 -4.60
CA SER A 361 21.72 8.64 -5.45
C SER A 361 22.18 9.69 -6.48
N LEU A 362 23.50 9.89 -6.56
CA LEU A 362 24.13 10.84 -7.50
C LEU A 362 24.34 10.24 -8.91
N ASP A 363 23.96 8.99 -9.11
CA ASP A 363 24.13 8.20 -10.33
C ASP A 363 23.08 8.49 -11.42
N GLY A 364 22.29 9.57 -11.26
CA GLY A 364 21.25 9.95 -12.21
C GLY A 364 19.92 9.20 -12.04
N LYS A 365 19.81 8.24 -11.11
CA LYS A 365 18.53 7.59 -10.79
C LYS A 365 17.70 8.42 -9.80
N GLY A 366 18.35 9.26 -8.98
CA GLY A 366 17.65 10.16 -8.05
C GLY A 366 16.81 9.45 -6.99
N LYS A 367 17.18 8.21 -6.63
CA LYS A 367 16.46 7.39 -5.65
C LYS A 367 16.97 7.66 -4.25
N LEU A 368 16.07 7.82 -3.29
CA LEU A 368 16.40 7.91 -1.87
C LEU A 368 16.93 6.57 -1.38
N THR A 369 18.22 6.49 -1.07
CA THR A 369 18.84 5.26 -0.53
C THR A 369 18.95 5.34 0.99
N PRO A 370 18.44 4.35 1.75
CA PRO A 370 18.49 4.35 3.21
C PRO A 370 19.92 4.35 3.77
N ASN A 371 20.11 5.01 4.91
CA ASN A 371 21.35 4.90 5.68
C ASN A 371 21.31 3.65 6.57
N LYS A 372 22.19 2.68 6.30
CA LYS A 372 22.22 1.38 7.01
C LYS A 372 22.48 1.45 8.52
N GLU A 373 23.04 2.55 9.03
CA GLU A 373 23.35 2.71 10.46
C GLU A 373 22.25 3.45 11.23
N LEU A 374 21.42 4.25 10.55
CA LEU A 374 20.48 5.19 11.19
C LEU A 374 19.01 4.93 10.84
N ASP A 375 18.74 4.36 9.67
CA ASP A 375 17.39 3.98 9.25
C ASP A 375 17.09 2.52 9.65
N TYR A 376 15.81 2.14 9.62
CA TYR A 376 15.37 0.81 10.06
C TYR A 376 14.93 -0.09 8.90
N PHE A 377 14.34 0.53 7.87
CA PHE A 377 13.90 -0.14 6.65
C PHE A 377 14.94 0.12 5.56
N PHE A 378 15.43 -0.97 4.96
CA PHE A 378 16.49 -0.94 3.95
C PHE A 378 16.03 -1.44 2.59
N GLY A 379 14.72 -1.67 2.45
CA GLY A 379 14.12 -2.30 1.29
C GLY A 379 14.01 -3.82 1.42
N PRO A 380 13.50 -4.44 0.34
CA PRO A 380 13.12 -5.84 0.30
C PRO A 380 14.31 -6.80 0.30
N LEU A 381 14.05 -8.03 0.73
CA LEU A 381 15.00 -9.12 0.61
C LEU A 381 15.15 -9.54 -0.87
N PRO A 382 16.34 -10.00 -1.30
CA PRO A 382 16.51 -10.48 -2.67
C PRO A 382 15.76 -11.80 -2.86
N PHE A 383 14.92 -11.86 -3.90
CA PHE A 383 14.29 -13.10 -4.33
C PHE A 383 15.25 -13.91 -5.22
N ILE A 384 15.82 -13.29 -6.25
CA ILE A 384 16.78 -13.89 -7.17
C ILE A 384 17.79 -12.82 -7.56
N SER A 385 19.06 -13.19 -7.71
CA SER A 385 20.04 -12.34 -8.40
C SER A 385 20.81 -13.13 -9.45
N VAL A 386 21.09 -12.46 -10.56
CA VAL A 386 22.09 -12.89 -11.53
C VAL A 386 23.38 -12.15 -11.22
N GLY A 387 24.49 -12.89 -11.08
CA GLY A 387 25.76 -12.36 -10.56
C GLY A 387 25.89 -12.49 -9.04
N ASP A 388 27.00 -12.00 -8.48
CA ASP A 388 27.18 -11.98 -7.01
C ASP A 388 26.39 -10.82 -6.40
N TYR A 389 25.34 -11.13 -5.64
CA TYR A 389 24.47 -10.14 -5.03
C TYR A 389 25.18 -9.01 -4.25
N LEU A 390 26.25 -9.30 -3.49
CA LEU A 390 26.91 -8.31 -2.63
C LEU A 390 28.10 -7.62 -3.30
N GLU A 391 28.74 -8.25 -4.26
CA GLU A 391 29.97 -7.73 -4.89
C GLU A 391 29.72 -7.17 -6.29
N LEU A 392 28.95 -7.88 -7.12
CA LEU A 392 28.72 -7.55 -8.52
C LEU A 392 27.33 -8.04 -8.99
N PRO A 393 26.24 -7.50 -8.41
CA PRO A 393 24.88 -7.90 -8.81
C PRO A 393 24.60 -7.35 -10.20
N LEU A 394 24.40 -8.23 -11.18
CA LEU A 394 24.01 -7.82 -12.53
C LEU A 394 22.56 -7.34 -12.55
N ILE A 395 21.68 -8.17 -11.98
CA ILE A 395 20.27 -7.87 -11.79
C ILE A 395 19.78 -8.55 -10.50
N VAL A 396 18.85 -7.92 -9.80
CA VAL A 396 18.23 -8.44 -8.58
C VAL A 396 16.72 -8.29 -8.69
N ALA A 397 15.99 -9.40 -8.61
CA ALA A 397 14.57 -9.39 -8.37
C ALA A 397 14.31 -9.31 -6.87
N LEU A 398 13.44 -8.39 -6.47
CA LEU A 398 13.16 -8.10 -5.08
C LEU A 398 11.94 -8.88 -4.60
N GLY A 399 12.01 -9.43 -3.38
CA GLY A 399 10.96 -10.22 -2.75
C GLY A 399 10.25 -9.46 -1.63
N GLN A 400 9.94 -10.15 -0.53
CA GLN A 400 9.24 -9.56 0.61
C GLN A 400 10.06 -8.44 1.28
N ASP A 401 9.39 -7.33 1.59
CA ASP A 401 9.91 -6.20 2.34
C ASP A 401 9.41 -6.20 3.79
N ASN A 402 10.01 -5.33 4.59
CA ASN A 402 9.51 -4.96 5.90
C ASN A 402 8.11 -4.37 5.79
N CYS A 403 7.37 -4.37 6.90
CA CYS A 403 6.00 -3.87 6.93
C CYS A 403 5.73 -3.00 8.15
N GLY A 404 4.80 -2.06 8.02
CA GLY A 404 4.29 -1.29 9.15
C GLY A 404 3.50 -2.21 10.09
N VAL A 405 2.54 -2.93 9.54
CA VAL A 405 1.67 -3.86 10.26
C VAL A 405 1.78 -5.28 9.68
N TYR A 406 1.91 -6.27 10.55
CA TYR A 406 1.89 -7.70 10.18
C TYR A 406 0.71 -8.41 10.85
N VAL A 407 -0.04 -9.19 10.06
CA VAL A 407 -1.18 -9.99 10.51
C VAL A 407 -1.00 -11.45 10.08
N ASP A 408 -0.83 -12.34 11.07
CA ASP A 408 -0.58 -13.77 10.84
C ASP A 408 -1.54 -14.69 11.63
N ARG A 409 -2.63 -14.13 12.16
CA ARG A 409 -3.68 -14.88 12.84
C ARG A 409 -4.99 -14.78 12.08
N ASP A 410 -5.63 -15.93 11.92
CA ASP A 410 -6.93 -16.03 11.26
C ASP A 410 -8.04 -15.31 12.03
N GLY A 411 -9.04 -14.81 11.31
CA GLY A 411 -10.27 -14.25 11.90
C GLY A 411 -10.13 -12.87 12.52
N VAL A 412 -9.11 -12.09 12.14
CA VAL A 412 -8.86 -10.73 12.64
C VAL A 412 -9.66 -9.70 11.85
N THR A 413 -10.32 -8.77 12.55
CA THR A 413 -10.97 -7.59 11.94
C THR A 413 -10.21 -6.31 12.25
N ILE A 414 -9.87 -5.52 11.23
CA ILE A 414 -9.26 -4.20 11.35
C ILE A 414 -10.24 -3.17 10.80
N SER A 415 -10.80 -2.34 11.67
CA SER A 415 -11.92 -1.46 11.33
C SER A 415 -11.64 0.00 11.66
N ASP A 416 -12.05 0.91 10.76
CA ASP A 416 -12.07 2.36 10.95
C ASP A 416 -10.73 2.96 11.40
N ILE A 417 -9.62 2.62 10.71
CA ILE A 417 -8.27 3.11 11.03
C ILE A 417 -7.63 3.83 9.83
N ASN A 418 -6.81 4.84 10.11
CA ASN A 418 -5.96 5.47 9.11
C ASN A 418 -4.50 5.02 9.32
N LEU A 419 -3.95 4.21 8.40
CA LEU A 419 -2.57 3.69 8.47
C LEU A 419 -1.70 4.35 7.41
N ALA A 420 -0.51 4.82 7.82
CA ALA A 420 0.49 5.37 6.92
C ALA A 420 1.91 4.97 7.30
N ASN A 421 2.74 4.65 6.30
CA ASN A 421 4.19 4.39 6.52
C ASN A 421 5.05 5.65 6.33
N SER A 422 4.52 6.75 5.80
CA SER A 422 5.26 7.99 5.66
C SER A 422 4.37 9.23 5.82
N ASN A 423 5.03 10.37 6.03
CA ASN A 423 4.42 11.68 5.84
C ASN A 423 4.13 11.94 4.35
N ASN A 424 3.42 13.05 4.08
CA ASN A 424 3.27 13.53 2.70
C ASN A 424 4.63 13.84 2.07
N PHE A 425 4.73 13.59 0.78
CA PHE A 425 5.95 13.68 -0.02
C PHE A 425 5.61 14.27 -1.39
N ASN A 426 6.63 14.71 -2.12
CA ASN A 426 6.47 15.28 -3.46
C ASN A 426 6.83 14.29 -4.58
N ASN A 427 7.48 13.17 -4.27
CA ASN A 427 7.88 12.16 -5.25
C ASN A 427 7.46 10.75 -4.81
N LEU A 428 6.66 10.06 -5.63
CA LEU A 428 6.20 8.70 -5.34
C LEU A 428 7.37 7.70 -5.17
N TYR A 429 8.53 7.96 -5.78
CA TYR A 429 9.73 7.13 -5.65
C TYR A 429 10.32 7.12 -4.24
N ASP A 430 10.04 8.12 -3.42
CA ASP A 430 10.52 8.16 -2.03
C ASP A 430 9.92 7.02 -1.19
N LEU A 431 8.85 6.39 -1.68
CA LEU A 431 8.21 5.23 -1.06
C LEU A 431 8.89 3.89 -1.39
N THR A 432 9.94 3.87 -2.22
CA THR A 432 10.59 2.61 -2.67
C THR A 432 11.09 1.74 -1.51
N TYR A 433 11.44 2.37 -0.38
CA TYR A 433 12.02 1.69 0.79
C TYR A 433 11.12 1.74 2.03
N THR A 434 9.85 2.15 1.88
CA THR A 434 8.93 2.27 3.03
C THR A 434 8.22 0.97 3.39
N GLY A 435 8.44 -0.11 2.63
CA GLY A 435 7.83 -1.41 2.88
C GLY A 435 6.32 -1.43 2.65
N SER A 436 5.67 -2.52 3.04
CA SER A 436 4.20 -2.62 2.98
C SER A 436 3.57 -1.89 4.16
N VAL A 437 2.43 -1.20 3.99
CA VAL A 437 1.73 -0.62 5.16
C VAL A 437 1.14 -1.72 6.01
N ILE A 438 0.49 -2.69 5.37
CA ILE A 438 0.03 -3.93 6.00
C ILE A 438 0.39 -5.16 5.16
N ASP A 439 0.93 -6.19 5.81
CA ASP A 439 1.22 -7.50 5.24
C ASP A 439 0.35 -8.56 5.93
N VAL A 440 -0.51 -9.20 5.14
CA VAL A 440 -1.52 -10.17 5.60
C VAL A 440 -1.12 -11.56 5.14
N LYS A 441 -0.84 -12.42 6.12
CA LYS A 441 -0.58 -13.85 5.96
C LYS A 441 -1.48 -14.66 6.89
N ALA A 442 -2.79 -14.51 6.73
CA ALA A 442 -3.80 -15.17 7.54
C ALA A 442 -5.11 -15.31 6.79
N LYS A 443 -5.96 -16.21 7.25
CA LYS A 443 -7.29 -16.47 6.69
C LYS A 443 -8.38 -15.68 7.38
N ASP A 444 -9.50 -15.49 6.70
CA ASP A 444 -10.70 -14.89 7.28
C ASP A 444 -10.44 -13.50 7.90
N VAL A 445 -9.47 -12.75 7.36
CA VAL A 445 -9.16 -11.39 7.80
C VAL A 445 -10.11 -10.41 7.13
N THR A 446 -10.62 -9.45 7.89
CA THR A 446 -11.43 -8.33 7.35
C THR A 446 -10.73 -7.02 7.64
N ILE A 447 -10.58 -6.18 6.61
CA ILE A 447 -10.12 -4.81 6.76
C ILE A 447 -11.22 -3.91 6.21
N GLU A 448 -11.80 -3.09 7.07
CA GLU A 448 -12.98 -2.29 6.71
C GLU A 448 -12.90 -0.83 7.16
N HIS A 449 -13.60 0.03 6.44
CA HIS A 449 -13.80 1.45 6.82
C HIS A 449 -12.50 2.24 6.99
N SER A 450 -11.41 1.78 6.37
CA SER A 450 -10.05 2.22 6.69
C SER A 450 -9.38 2.93 5.52
N THR A 451 -8.45 3.83 5.84
CA THR A 451 -7.52 4.40 4.86
C THR A 451 -6.15 3.79 5.06
N ILE A 452 -5.56 3.24 4.01
CA ILE A 452 -4.21 2.65 4.02
C ILE A 452 -3.40 3.35 2.94
N GLU A 453 -2.32 4.03 3.32
CA GLU A 453 -1.63 4.90 2.38
C GLU A 453 -0.11 4.98 2.58
N LYS A 454 0.59 5.43 1.55
CA LYS A 454 2.01 5.87 1.62
C LYS A 454 3.00 4.76 2.00
N GLY A 455 2.79 3.56 1.49
CA GLY A 455 3.78 2.48 1.51
C GLY A 455 4.38 2.23 0.13
N LYS A 456 5.44 1.43 0.05
CA LYS A 456 5.86 0.79 -1.19
C LYS A 456 4.67 0.03 -1.77
N VAL A 457 4.02 -0.75 -0.90
CA VAL A 457 2.72 -1.38 -1.13
C VAL A 457 1.77 -0.97 -0.02
N CYS A 458 0.50 -0.67 -0.30
CA CYS A 458 -0.45 -0.38 0.78
C CYS A 458 -0.86 -1.69 1.49
N VAL A 459 -1.44 -2.64 0.75
CA VAL A 459 -1.80 -3.97 1.27
C VAL A 459 -1.06 -5.05 0.50
N ARG A 460 -0.26 -5.87 1.19
CA ARG A 460 0.30 -7.12 0.68
C ARG A 460 -0.50 -8.29 1.25
N ALA A 461 -0.99 -9.18 0.40
CA ALA A 461 -1.83 -10.31 0.79
C ALA A 461 -1.36 -11.60 0.11
N TYR A 462 -0.62 -12.45 0.85
CA TYR A 462 -0.07 -13.70 0.35
C TYR A 462 -0.65 -14.88 1.12
N ASP A 463 -1.20 -15.86 0.40
CA ASP A 463 -1.93 -17.00 0.98
C ASP A 463 -3.10 -16.57 1.93
N ALA A 464 -3.60 -15.34 1.77
CA ALA A 464 -4.62 -14.72 2.60
C ALA A 464 -6.04 -15.14 2.18
N ASP A 465 -6.36 -16.42 2.39
CA ASP A 465 -7.63 -16.99 1.95
C ASP A 465 -8.84 -16.38 2.70
N ASN A 466 -9.88 -16.02 1.95
CA ASN A 466 -11.05 -15.28 2.44
C ASN A 466 -10.73 -13.92 3.10
N LEU A 467 -9.67 -13.23 2.64
CA LEU A 467 -9.47 -11.81 2.95
C LEU A 467 -10.59 -10.97 2.35
N LEU A 468 -11.19 -10.10 3.17
CA LEU A 468 -12.15 -9.09 2.76
C LEU A 468 -11.58 -7.68 2.99
N LEU A 469 -11.41 -6.92 1.90
CA LEU A 469 -11.24 -5.46 1.96
C LEU A 469 -12.61 -4.84 1.69
N ASP A 470 -13.18 -4.13 2.66
CA ASP A 470 -14.54 -3.59 2.56
C ASP A 470 -14.62 -2.11 2.89
N ASN A 471 -15.07 -1.29 1.94
CA ASN A 471 -15.25 0.14 2.15
C ASN A 471 -13.97 0.84 2.65
N CYS A 472 -12.87 0.66 1.91
CA CYS A 472 -11.53 1.18 2.24
C CYS A 472 -10.98 2.11 1.16
N ILE A 473 -10.14 3.06 1.55
CA ILE A 473 -9.30 3.85 0.63
C ILE A 473 -7.88 3.28 0.67
N LEU A 474 -7.34 2.88 -0.48
CA LEU A 474 -5.94 2.51 -0.63
C LEU A 474 -5.29 3.50 -1.59
N LYS A 475 -4.29 4.27 -1.13
CA LYS A 475 -3.72 5.32 -1.98
C LYS A 475 -2.26 5.67 -1.76
N ASN A 476 -1.66 6.29 -2.79
CA ASN A 476 -0.29 6.78 -2.79
C ASN A 476 0.71 5.66 -2.49
N ALA A 477 0.77 4.67 -3.39
CA ALA A 477 1.72 3.56 -3.27
C ALA A 477 2.93 3.75 -4.18
N GLY A 478 4.13 3.42 -3.69
CA GLY A 478 5.35 3.39 -4.51
C GLY A 478 5.25 2.39 -5.68
N GLU A 479 4.52 1.30 -5.50
CA GLU A 479 4.29 0.26 -6.50
C GLU A 479 2.81 -0.02 -6.72
N PHE A 480 2.19 -0.65 -5.71
CA PHE A 480 0.84 -1.18 -5.79
C PHE A 480 0.03 -0.78 -4.56
N THR A 481 -1.22 -0.39 -4.77
CA THR A 481 -2.14 -0.22 -3.64
C THR A 481 -2.54 -1.59 -3.06
N LEU A 482 -2.69 -2.63 -3.89
CA LEU A 482 -2.94 -4.01 -3.44
C LEU A 482 -2.04 -4.99 -4.21
N LEU A 483 -1.22 -5.75 -3.50
CA LEU A 483 -0.41 -6.83 -4.06
C LEU A 483 -0.92 -8.18 -3.53
N VAL A 484 -1.35 -9.05 -4.43
CA VAL A 484 -1.85 -10.39 -4.10
C VAL A 484 -0.95 -11.48 -4.69
N GLY A 485 -0.73 -12.56 -3.94
CA GLY A 485 0.12 -13.64 -4.39
C GLY A 485 0.03 -14.89 -3.53
N SER A 486 0.93 -15.83 -3.78
CA SER A 486 1.06 -17.05 -3.00
C SER A 486 2.53 -17.32 -2.68
N ASP A 487 2.79 -17.77 -1.46
CA ASP A 487 4.11 -18.29 -1.07
C ASP A 487 4.28 -19.76 -1.51
N LYS A 488 3.24 -20.38 -2.10
CA LYS A 488 3.25 -21.76 -2.58
C LYS A 488 3.60 -21.84 -4.05
N LYS A 489 4.42 -22.82 -4.39
CA LYS A 489 4.80 -23.14 -5.77
C LYS A 489 4.93 -24.63 -5.99
N ASN A 490 4.73 -25.04 -7.24
CA ASN A 490 5.16 -26.34 -7.72
C ASN A 490 6.54 -26.23 -8.36
N SER A 491 7.49 -27.00 -7.85
CA SER A 491 8.79 -27.19 -8.52
C SER A 491 8.63 -27.94 -9.84
N TYR A 492 9.68 -27.97 -10.65
CA TYR A 492 9.71 -28.69 -11.93
C TYR A 492 9.31 -30.18 -11.82
N ASP A 493 8.54 -30.67 -12.78
CA ASP A 493 8.15 -32.08 -12.88
C ASP A 493 9.16 -32.87 -13.71
N THR A 494 10.20 -33.40 -13.05
CA THR A 494 11.27 -34.17 -13.69
C THR A 494 10.84 -35.55 -14.18
N SER A 495 9.60 -35.98 -13.88
CA SER A 495 9.07 -37.26 -14.34
C SER A 495 8.49 -37.20 -15.76
N ARG A 496 8.32 -36.00 -16.32
CA ARG A 496 7.74 -35.79 -17.65
C ARG A 496 8.64 -36.34 -18.77
N GLN A 497 7.99 -36.80 -19.83
CA GLN A 497 8.63 -36.97 -21.12
C GLN A 497 8.42 -35.74 -22.00
N VAL A 498 9.49 -35.34 -22.69
CA VAL A 498 9.49 -34.30 -23.70
C VAL A 498 9.26 -34.96 -25.04
N THR A 499 8.12 -34.65 -25.67
CA THR A 499 7.76 -35.16 -27.01
C THR A 499 7.49 -33.98 -27.93
N GLU A 500 8.41 -33.75 -28.87
CA GLU A 500 8.33 -32.62 -29.81
C GLU A 500 8.71 -33.05 -31.23
N THR A 501 8.24 -32.31 -32.24
CA THR A 501 8.65 -32.52 -33.63
C THR A 501 9.42 -31.29 -34.12
N LEU A 502 10.68 -31.50 -34.53
CA LEU A 502 11.51 -30.45 -35.12
C LEU A 502 10.99 -30.07 -36.52
N GLU A 503 11.44 -28.92 -37.03
CA GLU A 503 11.05 -28.42 -38.36
C GLU A 503 11.44 -29.34 -39.51
N ASP A 504 12.54 -30.09 -39.35
CA ASP A 504 12.99 -31.10 -40.31
C ASP A 504 12.22 -32.43 -40.20
N GLY A 505 11.21 -32.50 -39.33
CA GLY A 505 10.39 -33.68 -39.07
C GLY A 505 10.97 -34.66 -38.05
N THR A 506 12.15 -34.38 -37.48
CA THR A 506 12.76 -35.21 -36.44
C THR A 506 11.90 -35.24 -35.18
N GLN A 507 11.66 -36.43 -34.64
CA GLN A 507 10.94 -36.62 -33.38
C GLN A 507 11.91 -36.55 -32.21
N VAL A 508 11.67 -35.62 -31.30
CA VAL A 508 12.32 -35.55 -29.99
C VAL A 508 11.48 -36.36 -29.02
N ASN A 509 12.07 -37.40 -28.42
CA ASN A 509 11.48 -38.14 -27.32
C ASN A 509 12.56 -38.39 -26.25
N LYS A 510 12.57 -37.53 -25.23
CA LYS A 510 13.56 -37.59 -24.13
C LYS A 510 12.84 -37.52 -22.79
N ASP A 511 13.45 -38.09 -21.75
CA ASP A 511 13.06 -37.70 -20.39
C ASP A 511 13.45 -36.23 -20.13
N PHE A 512 12.76 -35.61 -19.18
CA PHE A 512 12.95 -34.19 -18.84
C PHE A 512 14.41 -33.85 -18.52
N THR A 513 15.09 -34.66 -17.71
CA THR A 513 16.48 -34.40 -17.32
C THR A 513 17.44 -34.42 -18.53
N SER A 514 17.23 -35.34 -19.47
CA SER A 514 18.03 -35.45 -20.69
C SER A 514 17.75 -34.32 -21.69
N PHE A 515 16.52 -33.80 -21.73
CA PHE A 515 16.19 -32.64 -22.57
C PHE A 515 16.82 -31.34 -22.05
N PHE A 516 16.84 -31.16 -20.72
CA PHE A 516 17.41 -30.00 -20.05
C PHE A 516 18.89 -30.18 -19.62
N ALA A 517 19.59 -31.16 -20.19
CA ALA A 517 21.03 -31.33 -19.97
C ALA A 517 21.84 -30.24 -20.71
N PRO A 518 22.99 -29.79 -20.17
CA PRO A 518 23.87 -28.82 -20.82
C PRO A 518 24.64 -29.50 -21.97
N ASP A 519 23.94 -29.78 -23.06
CA ASP A 519 24.47 -30.42 -24.27
C ASP A 519 24.02 -29.66 -25.52
N THR A 520 25.00 -29.08 -26.22
CA THR A 520 24.79 -28.36 -27.48
C THR A 520 25.07 -29.20 -28.73
N SER A 521 25.52 -30.46 -28.57
CA SER A 521 25.96 -31.32 -29.67
C SER A 521 24.84 -31.81 -30.58
N THR A 522 23.60 -31.76 -30.09
CA THR A 522 22.40 -32.23 -30.79
C THR A 522 21.29 -31.18 -30.74
N PRO A 523 20.47 -31.01 -31.80
CA PRO A 523 19.43 -29.98 -31.85
C PRO A 523 18.18 -30.30 -31.00
N ASP A 524 18.16 -31.47 -30.36
CA ASP A 524 16.99 -32.01 -29.65
C ASP A 524 17.04 -31.76 -28.12
N THR A 525 17.95 -30.90 -27.66
CA THR A 525 18.06 -30.44 -26.27
C THR A 525 17.62 -28.98 -26.13
N ALA A 526 17.21 -28.57 -24.91
CA ALA A 526 16.92 -27.17 -24.61
C ALA A 526 18.17 -26.28 -24.73
N ASP A 527 19.33 -26.79 -24.32
CA ASP A 527 20.59 -26.04 -24.34
C ASP A 527 21.03 -25.67 -25.76
N SER A 528 20.91 -26.61 -26.72
CA SER A 528 21.23 -26.32 -28.13
C SER A 528 20.30 -25.26 -28.73
N ARG A 529 19.00 -25.32 -28.39
CA ARG A 529 17.99 -24.36 -28.87
C ARG A 529 18.24 -22.96 -28.29
N LEU A 530 18.45 -22.86 -26.97
CA LEU A 530 18.76 -21.58 -26.32
C LEU A 530 20.10 -21.01 -26.78
N THR A 531 21.13 -21.86 -26.97
CA THR A 531 22.42 -21.41 -27.50
C THR A 531 22.29 -20.86 -28.92
N LYS A 532 21.48 -21.48 -29.78
CA LYS A 532 21.20 -20.94 -31.13
C LYS A 532 20.48 -19.59 -31.08
N PHE A 533 19.50 -19.45 -30.20
CA PHE A 533 18.82 -18.18 -29.95
C PHE A 533 19.82 -17.08 -29.58
N LEU A 534 20.66 -17.32 -28.58
CA LEU A 534 21.64 -16.35 -28.10
C LEU A 534 22.73 -16.02 -29.13
N GLN A 535 23.16 -17.01 -29.91
CA GLN A 535 24.08 -16.78 -31.03
C GLN A 535 23.43 -15.89 -32.10
N ALA A 536 22.14 -16.13 -32.41
CA ALA A 536 21.40 -15.28 -33.33
C ALA A 536 21.28 -13.84 -32.80
N THR A 537 21.11 -13.64 -31.48
CA THR A 537 21.14 -12.30 -30.87
C THR A 537 22.51 -11.65 -31.03
N MET A 538 23.59 -12.36 -30.68
CA MET A 538 24.95 -11.85 -30.83
C MET A 538 25.28 -11.45 -32.27
N ASP A 539 24.79 -12.22 -33.24
CA ASP A 539 25.01 -11.96 -34.66
C ASP A 539 24.04 -10.91 -35.26
N GLY A 540 23.09 -10.39 -34.47
CA GLY A 540 22.09 -9.42 -34.91
C GLY A 540 21.02 -10.00 -35.85
N ASN A 541 20.79 -11.31 -35.76
CA ASN A 541 19.92 -12.08 -36.67
C ASN A 541 18.64 -12.65 -36.01
N VAL A 542 18.46 -12.47 -34.70
CA VAL A 542 17.35 -13.10 -33.93
C VAL A 542 15.95 -12.69 -34.40
N GLY A 543 15.80 -11.49 -34.98
CA GLY A 543 14.56 -11.00 -35.61
C GLY A 543 14.61 -10.94 -37.15
N ALA A 544 15.66 -11.47 -37.77
CA ALA A 544 15.86 -11.36 -39.21
C ALA A 544 14.80 -12.14 -39.99
N LYS A 545 14.31 -11.55 -41.09
CA LYS A 545 13.27 -12.13 -41.94
C LYS A 545 13.82 -12.45 -43.33
N ASP A 546 13.31 -13.52 -43.93
CA ASP A 546 13.54 -13.85 -45.33
C ASP A 546 12.86 -12.84 -46.27
N GLU A 547 13.09 -13.00 -47.58
CA GLU A 547 12.48 -12.18 -48.63
C GLU A 547 10.94 -12.24 -48.67
N ASN A 548 10.33 -13.22 -48.00
CA ASN A 548 8.88 -13.41 -47.90
C ASN A 548 8.31 -12.88 -46.56
N GLY A 549 9.15 -12.35 -45.67
CA GLY A 549 8.76 -11.82 -44.36
C GLY A 549 8.66 -12.87 -43.25
N ASN A 550 9.09 -14.12 -43.47
CA ASN A 550 9.16 -15.15 -42.43
C ASN A 550 10.43 -15.01 -41.61
N LEU A 551 10.39 -15.30 -40.32
CA LEU A 551 11.59 -15.31 -39.48
C LEU A 551 12.59 -16.37 -39.98
N LEU A 552 13.87 -16.00 -40.06
CA LEU A 552 14.96 -16.94 -40.35
C LEU A 552 15.21 -17.91 -39.18
N TYR A 553 14.80 -17.53 -37.97
CA TYR A 553 14.82 -18.34 -36.76
C TYR A 553 13.55 -18.08 -35.94
N ASP A 554 12.70 -19.08 -35.76
CA ASP A 554 11.46 -18.96 -34.98
C ASP A 554 11.73 -19.07 -33.47
N TYR A 555 12.36 -18.02 -32.93
CA TYR A 555 12.72 -17.94 -31.50
C TYR A 555 11.52 -18.15 -30.59
N LYS A 556 10.32 -17.68 -30.98
CA LYS A 556 9.10 -17.80 -30.17
C LYS A 556 8.72 -19.23 -29.92
N LYS A 557 8.65 -20.01 -31.00
CA LYS A 557 8.29 -21.42 -30.93
C LYS A 557 9.29 -22.18 -30.06
N GLU A 558 10.58 -21.88 -30.20
CA GLU A 558 11.64 -22.53 -29.43
C GLU A 558 11.54 -22.21 -27.93
N LEU A 559 11.43 -20.93 -27.57
CA LEU A 559 11.30 -20.48 -26.18
C LEU A 559 10.01 -20.99 -25.53
N ASN A 560 8.86 -20.90 -26.23
CA ASN A 560 7.57 -21.40 -25.74
C ASN A 560 7.57 -22.91 -25.54
N THR A 561 8.27 -23.66 -26.41
CA THR A 561 8.42 -25.11 -26.25
C THR A 561 9.17 -25.43 -24.96
N ILE A 562 10.26 -24.72 -24.67
CA ILE A 562 11.04 -24.91 -23.45
C ILE A 562 10.18 -24.55 -22.23
N GLN A 563 9.54 -23.38 -22.24
CA GLN A 563 8.70 -22.88 -21.14
C GLN A 563 7.56 -23.85 -20.79
N LYS A 564 6.88 -24.42 -21.81
CA LYS A 564 5.82 -25.42 -21.64
C LYS A 564 6.22 -26.60 -20.76
N TYR A 565 7.47 -27.07 -20.87
CA TYR A 565 7.94 -28.21 -20.06
C TYR A 565 8.39 -27.79 -18.67
N LEU A 566 8.88 -26.56 -18.49
CA LEU A 566 9.21 -26.00 -17.17
C LEU A 566 7.96 -25.77 -16.31
N ASP A 567 6.82 -25.45 -16.93
CA ASP A 567 5.56 -25.21 -16.21
C ASP A 567 5.00 -26.50 -15.57
N ASN A 568 4.86 -26.50 -14.25
CA ASN A 568 4.26 -27.61 -13.52
C ASN A 568 2.84 -27.29 -13.04
N LYS A 569 1.86 -27.69 -13.87
CA LYS A 569 0.43 -27.53 -13.60
C LYS A 569 -0.20 -28.65 -12.77
N ASN A 570 0.59 -29.58 -12.21
CA ASN A 570 0.05 -30.73 -11.50
C ASN A 570 -0.46 -30.32 -10.11
N ASN A 571 -1.69 -30.71 -9.75
CA ASN A 571 -2.27 -30.44 -8.43
C ASN A 571 -2.26 -28.96 -8.01
N ILE A 572 -2.38 -28.03 -8.97
CA ILE A 572 -2.52 -26.61 -8.64
C ILE A 572 -3.94 -26.36 -8.13
N GLU A 573 -4.04 -25.99 -6.86
CA GLU A 573 -5.25 -25.46 -6.23
C GLU A 573 -5.11 -23.94 -6.05
N THR A 574 -6.23 -23.22 -5.96
CA THR A 574 -6.21 -21.80 -5.60
C THR A 574 -5.64 -21.63 -4.19
N ALA A 575 -4.59 -20.83 -4.06
CA ALA A 575 -3.95 -20.56 -2.77
C ALA A 575 -4.81 -19.72 -1.83
N ALA A 576 -5.52 -18.74 -2.39
CA ALA A 576 -6.38 -17.82 -1.66
C ALA A 576 -7.48 -17.24 -2.57
N SER A 577 -8.65 -17.00 -1.98
CA SER A 577 -9.70 -16.17 -2.57
C SER A 577 -9.84 -14.85 -1.82
N ILE A 578 -9.62 -13.73 -2.50
CA ILE A 578 -9.62 -12.37 -1.92
C ILE A 578 -10.81 -11.60 -2.48
N ARG A 579 -11.52 -10.86 -1.63
CA ARG A 579 -12.67 -10.02 -2.00
C ARG A 579 -12.38 -8.56 -1.69
N VAL A 580 -12.63 -7.70 -2.68
CA VAL A 580 -12.55 -6.24 -2.58
C VAL A 580 -13.94 -5.71 -2.82
N LYS A 581 -14.51 -4.98 -1.87
CA LYS A 581 -15.88 -4.49 -1.94
C LYS A 581 -15.94 -3.01 -1.56
N ASP A 582 -16.61 -2.21 -2.39
CA ASP A 582 -16.84 -0.78 -2.12
C ASP A 582 -15.54 0.02 -1.86
N CYS A 583 -14.40 -0.39 -2.43
CA CYS A 583 -13.09 0.19 -2.16
C CYS A 583 -12.67 1.27 -3.18
N LEU A 584 -11.87 2.24 -2.74
CA LEU A 584 -11.38 3.33 -3.58
C LEU A 584 -9.86 3.25 -3.70
N PHE A 585 -9.36 3.03 -4.92
CA PHE A 585 -7.94 2.96 -5.22
C PHE A 585 -7.45 4.29 -5.80
N GLY A 586 -6.39 4.87 -5.25
CA GLY A 586 -5.86 6.14 -5.75
C GLY A 586 -4.35 6.14 -5.90
N ARG A 587 -3.84 6.49 -7.08
CA ARG A 587 -2.42 6.72 -7.40
C ARG A 587 -1.44 5.64 -6.90
N SER A 588 -0.90 4.88 -7.84
CA SER A 588 0.23 3.97 -7.59
C SER A 588 1.42 4.27 -8.51
N GLY A 589 2.59 3.67 -8.25
CA GLY A 589 3.75 3.79 -9.13
C GLY A 589 3.67 2.87 -10.35
N VAL A 590 3.14 1.66 -10.18
CA VAL A 590 3.08 0.62 -11.21
C VAL A 590 1.64 0.38 -11.67
N PHE A 591 0.81 -0.24 -10.83
CA PHE A 591 -0.62 -0.52 -11.08
C PHE A 591 -1.40 -0.49 -9.76
N SER A 592 -2.71 -0.28 -9.77
CA SER A 592 -3.48 -0.25 -8.52
C SER A 592 -3.46 -1.62 -7.83
N ILE A 593 -3.77 -2.68 -8.57
CA ILE A 593 -3.70 -4.05 -8.09
C ILE A 593 -2.66 -4.81 -8.90
N ALA A 594 -1.93 -5.71 -8.24
CA ALA A 594 -1.10 -6.68 -8.95
C ALA A 594 -1.26 -8.09 -8.38
N SER A 595 -1.26 -9.07 -9.28
CA SER A 595 -1.15 -10.49 -8.96
C SER A 595 0.20 -11.01 -9.40
N GLU A 596 1.04 -11.37 -8.43
CA GLU A 596 2.40 -11.84 -8.68
C GLU A 596 2.44 -13.35 -8.95
N SER A 597 3.34 -13.75 -9.85
CA SER A 597 3.82 -15.12 -10.00
C SER A 597 5.35 -15.16 -9.93
N LEU A 598 5.92 -16.30 -9.56
CA LEU A 598 7.35 -16.49 -9.49
C LEU A 598 7.96 -16.61 -10.89
N PHE A 599 9.24 -16.27 -10.97
CA PHE A 599 10.03 -16.46 -12.19
C PHE A 599 10.19 -17.97 -12.47
N ASN A 600 10.06 -18.36 -13.74
CA ASN A 600 10.11 -19.77 -14.15
C ASN A 600 10.86 -20.00 -15.47
N GLY A 601 11.91 -19.22 -15.72
CA GLY A 601 12.74 -19.36 -16.91
C GLY A 601 13.76 -20.50 -16.84
N PRO A 602 14.28 -20.97 -17.99
CA PRO A 602 15.23 -22.10 -18.05
C PRO A 602 16.53 -21.91 -17.26
N LEU A 603 17.02 -20.67 -17.07
CA LEU A 603 18.21 -20.42 -16.26
C LEU A 603 18.00 -20.84 -14.79
N LEU A 604 16.76 -20.74 -14.31
CA LEU A 604 16.40 -21.09 -12.94
C LEU A 604 16.26 -22.60 -12.73
N TYR A 605 16.31 -23.41 -13.79
CA TYR A 605 16.29 -24.86 -13.70
C TYR A 605 17.71 -25.43 -13.50
N GLY A 606 18.72 -24.91 -14.20
CA GLY A 606 20.09 -25.45 -14.17
C GLY A 606 21.07 -24.71 -15.07
N GLU A 607 22.22 -25.34 -15.35
CA GLU A 607 23.37 -24.79 -16.11
C GLU A 607 23.10 -24.42 -17.59
N ILE A 608 21.84 -24.25 -17.99
CA ILE A 608 21.44 -23.92 -19.35
C ILE A 608 20.84 -22.50 -19.45
N PRO A 609 21.09 -21.74 -20.53
CA PRO A 609 21.99 -22.10 -21.62
C PRO A 609 23.46 -22.04 -21.20
N SER A 610 24.23 -23.06 -21.59
CA SER A 610 25.65 -23.23 -21.26
C SER A 610 26.51 -22.04 -21.70
N MET A 611 26.11 -21.37 -22.79
CA MET A 611 26.70 -20.13 -23.28
C MET A 611 26.61 -18.98 -22.26
N ILE A 612 25.45 -18.78 -21.63
CA ILE A 612 25.22 -17.73 -20.63
C ILE A 612 25.78 -18.15 -19.27
N THR A 613 25.58 -19.41 -18.86
CA THR A 613 26.06 -19.86 -17.55
C THR A 613 27.58 -19.86 -17.48
N SER A 614 28.28 -20.20 -18.56
CA SER A 614 29.74 -20.04 -18.64
C SER A 614 30.17 -18.59 -18.44
N LEU A 615 29.48 -17.64 -19.06
CA LEU A 615 29.78 -16.22 -18.96
C LEU A 615 29.48 -15.67 -17.55
N LEU A 616 28.30 -15.96 -17.01
CA LEU A 616 27.86 -15.50 -15.71
C LEU A 616 28.59 -16.19 -14.55
N SER A 617 29.10 -17.41 -14.73
CA SER A 617 29.95 -18.09 -13.75
C SER A 617 31.21 -17.30 -13.40
N MET A 618 31.67 -16.44 -14.31
CA MET A 618 32.77 -15.51 -14.04
C MET A 618 32.38 -14.38 -13.08
N LEU A 619 31.08 -14.06 -12.98
CA LEU A 619 30.52 -13.01 -12.14
C LEU A 619 29.96 -13.55 -10.81
N GLY A 620 29.75 -14.86 -10.71
CA GLY A 620 29.29 -15.52 -9.50
C GLY A 620 28.70 -16.90 -9.80
N GLU A 621 28.53 -17.71 -8.76
CA GLU A 621 27.80 -18.97 -8.89
C GLU A 621 26.32 -18.69 -9.11
N LEU A 622 25.71 -19.40 -10.07
CA LEU A 622 24.30 -19.24 -10.41
C LEU A 622 23.43 -20.21 -9.61
N PRO A 623 22.26 -19.76 -9.11
CA PRO A 623 21.32 -20.66 -8.45
C PRO A 623 20.76 -21.67 -9.46
N THR A 624 20.52 -22.90 -8.99
CA THR A 624 19.90 -23.95 -9.81
C THR A 624 18.65 -24.49 -9.13
N ARG A 625 17.65 -24.87 -9.93
CA ARG A 625 16.38 -25.46 -9.50
C ARG A 625 15.58 -24.58 -8.52
N ILE A 626 15.64 -23.26 -8.71
CA ILE A 626 14.94 -22.30 -7.85
C ILE A 626 13.61 -21.78 -8.44
N GLY A 627 13.40 -21.89 -9.76
CA GLY A 627 12.13 -21.50 -10.37
C GLY A 627 10.98 -22.46 -10.04
N GLY A 628 9.77 -22.09 -10.43
CA GLY A 628 8.59 -22.92 -10.28
C GLY A 628 7.29 -22.22 -10.70
N THR A 629 6.20 -22.97 -10.72
CA THR A 629 4.86 -22.45 -11.03
C THR A 629 4.13 -22.08 -9.75
N SER A 630 3.81 -20.80 -9.56
CA SER A 630 3.05 -20.31 -8.39
C SER A 630 1.63 -20.86 -8.34
N TYR A 631 1.10 -20.99 -7.13
CA TYR A 631 -0.32 -21.28 -6.94
C TYR A 631 -1.12 -20.00 -7.21
N PRO A 632 -2.27 -20.10 -7.92
CA PRO A 632 -3.05 -18.94 -8.31
C PRO A 632 -3.84 -18.36 -7.15
N VAL A 633 -4.13 -17.08 -7.25
CA VAL A 633 -5.07 -16.36 -6.38
C VAL A 633 -6.32 -15.98 -7.18
N ASN A 634 -7.48 -16.08 -6.54
CA ASN A 634 -8.74 -15.59 -7.11
C ASN A 634 -9.07 -14.25 -6.46
N LEU A 635 -9.15 -13.19 -7.27
CA LEU A 635 -9.58 -11.87 -6.82
C LEU A 635 -11.01 -11.60 -7.28
N THR A 636 -11.88 -11.19 -6.37
CA THR A 636 -13.25 -10.76 -6.70
C THR A 636 -13.41 -9.29 -6.35
N ILE A 637 -13.88 -8.49 -7.30
CA ILE A 637 -14.15 -7.05 -7.10
C ILE A 637 -15.66 -6.81 -7.12
N GLU A 638 -16.20 -6.21 -6.07
CA GLU A 638 -17.64 -6.06 -5.86
C GLU A 638 -18.01 -4.62 -5.45
N GLY A 639 -19.29 -4.30 -5.58
CA GLY A 639 -19.86 -3.04 -5.10
C GLY A 639 -19.35 -1.80 -5.85
N ASP A 640 -19.46 -0.64 -5.20
CA ASP A 640 -18.98 0.66 -5.69
C ASP A 640 -17.47 0.80 -5.46
N THR A 641 -16.71 -0.14 -6.02
CA THR A 641 -15.25 -0.04 -6.09
C THR A 641 -14.88 0.99 -7.16
N ARG A 642 -13.82 1.78 -7.01
CA ARG A 642 -13.44 2.83 -7.99
C ARG A 642 -11.92 2.97 -8.12
N PHE A 643 -11.43 3.24 -9.34
CA PHE A 643 -10.01 3.40 -9.63
C PHE A 643 -9.67 4.82 -10.11
N TYR A 644 -9.07 5.61 -9.22
CA TYR A 644 -8.61 6.99 -9.46
C TYR A 644 -7.15 7.04 -9.94
N ASP A 645 -6.68 5.98 -10.57
CA ASP A 645 -5.27 5.75 -10.90
C ASP A 645 -4.99 5.98 -12.39
N TRP A 646 -5.24 7.21 -12.83
CA TRP A 646 -4.91 7.67 -14.17
C TRP A 646 -3.46 8.10 -14.23
N LYS A 647 -2.66 7.44 -15.07
CA LYS A 647 -1.22 7.71 -15.17
C LYS A 647 -0.79 7.92 -16.61
N SER A 648 0.23 8.75 -16.79
CA SER A 648 0.98 8.73 -18.04
C SER A 648 1.66 7.37 -18.16
N ILE A 649 1.66 6.77 -19.34
CA ILE A 649 2.37 5.49 -19.54
C ILE A 649 3.87 5.66 -19.25
N ASP A 650 4.43 6.86 -19.48
CA ASP A 650 5.83 7.16 -19.22
C ASP A 650 6.18 7.24 -17.72
N SER A 651 5.19 7.41 -16.84
CA SER A 651 5.41 7.47 -15.39
C SER A 651 5.31 6.10 -14.70
N ILE A 652 5.00 5.04 -15.44
CA ILE A 652 5.00 3.67 -14.91
C ILE A 652 6.45 3.22 -14.77
N ASP A 653 6.94 2.98 -13.56
CA ASP A 653 8.32 2.57 -13.33
C ASP A 653 8.40 1.30 -12.48
N VAL A 654 9.13 0.31 -13.00
CA VAL A 654 9.34 -1.01 -12.37
C VAL A 654 10.69 -1.11 -11.66
N SER A 655 11.45 -0.01 -11.59
CA SER A 655 12.77 0.03 -10.98
C SER A 655 12.77 -0.20 -9.46
N SER A 656 11.60 -0.23 -8.81
CA SER A 656 11.41 -0.61 -7.41
C SER A 656 11.20 -2.13 -7.20
N LEU A 657 10.88 -2.85 -8.29
CA LEU A 657 10.72 -4.31 -8.32
C LEU A 657 12.04 -5.02 -8.65
N ILE A 658 12.90 -4.33 -9.41
CA ILE A 658 14.13 -4.90 -9.97
C ILE A 658 15.27 -3.89 -9.87
N GLU A 659 16.41 -4.33 -9.33
CA GLU A 659 17.67 -3.59 -9.38
C GLU A 659 18.52 -4.08 -10.54
N GLU A 660 19.17 -3.16 -11.25
CA GLU A 660 19.92 -3.41 -12.48
C GLU A 660 21.25 -2.68 -12.43
N ASN A 661 22.34 -3.37 -12.80
CA ASN A 661 23.69 -2.83 -12.94
C ASN A 661 24.45 -3.41 -14.15
N ILE A 662 23.78 -3.84 -15.22
CA ILE A 662 24.38 -4.41 -16.43
C ILE A 662 25.43 -3.45 -17.00
N SER A 663 25.06 -2.18 -17.24
CA SER A 663 25.97 -1.18 -17.80
C SER A 663 27.25 -1.03 -16.99
N ALA A 664 27.11 -0.84 -15.67
CA ALA A 664 28.24 -0.66 -14.76
C ALA A 664 29.11 -1.92 -14.71
N THR A 665 28.48 -3.09 -14.65
CA THR A 665 29.15 -4.39 -14.61
C THR A 665 29.95 -4.62 -15.89
N LEU A 666 29.33 -4.49 -17.07
CA LEU A 666 29.98 -4.69 -18.37
C LEU A 666 31.16 -3.74 -18.57
N ASN A 667 31.01 -2.47 -18.18
CA ASN A 667 32.11 -1.49 -18.22
C ASN A 667 33.28 -1.90 -17.32
N SER A 668 33.01 -2.43 -16.13
CA SER A 668 34.05 -2.83 -15.16
C SER A 668 34.90 -4.01 -15.65
N ILE A 669 34.32 -4.89 -16.46
CA ILE A 669 35.00 -6.08 -17.01
C ILE A 669 35.48 -5.88 -18.46
N GLY A 670 35.36 -4.67 -19.02
CA GLY A 670 35.86 -4.32 -20.35
C GLY A 670 35.01 -4.82 -21.52
N PHE A 671 33.74 -5.18 -21.26
CA PHE A 671 32.77 -5.62 -22.27
C PHE A 671 31.64 -4.62 -22.50
N GLY A 672 31.73 -3.40 -21.94
CA GLY A 672 30.74 -2.35 -22.15
C GLY A 672 30.68 -1.90 -23.61
N ASP A 673 29.51 -2.09 -24.22
CA ASP A 673 29.24 -1.76 -25.62
C ASP A 673 28.08 -0.76 -25.79
N LYS A 674 27.12 -0.72 -24.85
CA LYS A 674 26.07 0.30 -24.76
C LYS A 674 25.62 0.52 -23.31
N GLU A 675 24.91 1.62 -23.08
CA GLU A 675 24.14 1.78 -21.84
C GLU A 675 22.84 0.98 -21.95
N VAL A 676 22.50 0.30 -20.86
CA VAL A 676 21.30 -0.49 -20.61
C VAL A 676 20.56 0.16 -19.45
N SER A 677 19.27 0.39 -19.66
CA SER A 677 18.32 0.89 -18.69
C SER A 677 17.29 -0.18 -18.34
N ILE A 678 16.48 0.08 -17.30
CA ILE A 678 15.41 -0.85 -16.91
C ILE A 678 14.36 -1.02 -18.03
N ASP A 679 14.12 0.02 -18.84
CA ASP A 679 13.17 -0.03 -19.95
C ASP A 679 13.70 -0.86 -21.13
N ASP A 680 15.03 -1.06 -21.23
CA ASP A 680 15.62 -1.96 -22.23
C ASP A 680 15.45 -3.44 -21.83
N ILE A 681 15.39 -3.71 -20.52
CA ILE A 681 15.21 -5.06 -19.98
C ILE A 681 13.72 -5.41 -19.87
N PHE A 682 12.91 -4.45 -19.46
CA PHE A 682 11.46 -4.57 -19.34
C PHE A 682 10.81 -3.46 -20.16
N PRO A 683 10.68 -3.63 -21.50
CA PRO A 683 10.08 -2.63 -22.40
C PRO A 683 8.56 -2.51 -22.26
N MET A 684 8.05 -2.65 -21.03
CA MET A 684 6.63 -2.66 -20.68
C MET A 684 5.94 -1.37 -21.13
N LYS A 685 6.58 -0.20 -21.01
CA LYS A 685 5.99 1.08 -21.44
C LYS A 685 5.65 1.08 -22.94
N GLY A 686 6.59 0.65 -23.77
CA GLY A 686 6.41 0.57 -25.23
C GLY A 686 5.35 -0.47 -25.61
N ALA A 687 5.47 -1.66 -25.01
CA ALA A 687 4.58 -2.79 -25.22
C ALA A 687 3.12 -2.46 -24.85
N LEU A 688 2.92 -1.92 -23.64
CA LEU A 688 1.61 -1.52 -23.13
C LEU A 688 1.01 -0.39 -23.98
N ARG A 689 1.82 0.60 -24.37
CA ARG A 689 1.36 1.71 -25.23
C ARG A 689 0.87 1.20 -26.57
N LYS A 690 1.60 0.27 -27.20
CA LYS A 690 1.25 -0.33 -28.49
C LYS A 690 -0.08 -1.08 -28.39
N GLU A 691 -0.22 -1.98 -27.43
CA GLU A 691 -1.44 -2.78 -27.25
C GLU A 691 -2.65 -1.92 -26.86
N ALA A 692 -2.49 -1.02 -25.89
CA ALA A 692 -3.57 -0.11 -25.46
C ALA A 692 -4.01 0.85 -26.58
N SER A 693 -3.08 1.30 -27.43
CA SER A 693 -3.40 2.15 -28.60
C SER A 693 -4.22 1.38 -29.63
N GLN A 694 -3.83 0.16 -29.98
CA GLN A 694 -4.56 -0.68 -30.94
C GLN A 694 -5.98 -0.98 -30.47
N LYS A 695 -6.15 -1.15 -29.16
CA LYS A 695 -7.45 -1.40 -28.53
C LYS A 695 -8.23 -0.11 -28.22
N GLY A 696 -7.66 1.08 -28.38
CA GLY A 696 -8.34 2.36 -28.17
C GLY A 696 -8.63 2.69 -26.70
N PHE A 697 -7.80 2.20 -25.77
CA PHE A 697 -7.95 2.44 -24.33
C PHE A 697 -7.26 3.73 -23.85
N ILE A 698 -6.32 4.27 -24.63
CA ILE A 698 -5.59 5.48 -24.29
C ILE A 698 -6.49 6.71 -24.36
N HIS A 699 -6.46 7.51 -23.29
CA HIS A 699 -7.14 8.80 -23.20
C HIS A 699 -6.15 9.94 -23.34
N THR A 700 -6.41 10.87 -24.25
CA THR A 700 -5.52 12.02 -24.47
C THR A 700 -6.15 13.29 -23.94
N GLU A 701 -5.47 13.96 -23.01
CA GLU A 701 -5.86 15.25 -22.46
C GLU A 701 -4.66 16.21 -22.50
N ASN A 702 -4.86 17.42 -23.03
CA ASN A 702 -3.81 18.43 -23.20
C ASN A 702 -2.52 17.94 -23.92
N GLY A 703 -2.64 16.92 -24.78
CA GLY A 703 -1.52 16.33 -25.52
C GLY A 703 -0.79 15.19 -24.79
N THR A 704 -1.13 14.92 -23.53
CA THR A 704 -0.59 13.80 -22.75
C THR A 704 -1.50 12.57 -22.84
N GLN A 705 -0.89 11.39 -22.97
CA GLN A 705 -1.58 10.10 -23.07
C GLN A 705 -1.68 9.45 -21.69
N TYR A 706 -2.90 9.14 -21.27
CA TYR A 706 -3.22 8.55 -19.99
C TYR A 706 -3.88 7.18 -20.15
N LEU A 707 -3.65 6.33 -19.15
CA LEU A 707 -4.25 5.02 -18.99
C LEU A 707 -4.65 4.86 -17.52
N ASN A 708 -5.83 4.30 -17.27
CA ASN A 708 -6.22 3.91 -15.91
C ASN A 708 -5.68 2.50 -15.62
N THR A 709 -4.80 2.38 -14.63
CA THR A 709 -4.04 1.15 -14.38
C THR A 709 -4.65 0.30 -13.27
N VAL A 710 -5.64 -0.51 -13.63
CA VAL A 710 -6.45 -1.30 -12.69
C VAL A 710 -5.69 -2.50 -12.14
N LEU A 711 -5.33 -3.47 -13.00
CA LEU A 711 -4.71 -4.73 -12.57
C LEU A 711 -3.58 -5.16 -13.51
N ALA A 712 -2.49 -5.66 -12.93
CA ALA A 712 -1.42 -6.35 -13.63
C ALA A 712 -1.21 -7.77 -13.10
N TYR A 713 -1.11 -8.75 -14.00
CA TYR A 713 -0.59 -10.08 -13.70
C TYR A 713 0.84 -10.17 -14.24
N TYR A 714 1.81 -10.34 -13.35
CA TYR A 714 3.23 -10.29 -13.71
C TYR A 714 4.03 -11.46 -13.11
N GLY A 715 5.31 -11.56 -13.50
CA GLY A 715 6.25 -12.53 -12.96
C GLY A 715 7.02 -13.37 -13.99
N GLY A 716 6.69 -13.31 -15.28
CA GLY A 716 7.41 -14.03 -16.35
C GLY A 716 7.25 -15.55 -16.35
N GLY A 717 6.92 -16.17 -15.21
CA GLY A 717 6.38 -17.51 -15.12
C GLY A 717 4.89 -17.58 -15.39
N LEU A 718 4.36 -18.80 -15.45
CA LEU A 718 2.94 -19.03 -15.69
C LEU A 718 2.10 -18.47 -14.53
N ASN A 719 1.35 -17.41 -14.81
CA ASN A 719 0.41 -16.82 -13.86
C ASN A 719 -1.02 -17.34 -14.13
N LEU A 720 -1.51 -18.25 -13.28
CA LEU A 720 -2.86 -18.82 -13.37
C LEU A 720 -3.91 -18.06 -12.54
N SER A 721 -3.52 -16.95 -11.90
CA SER A 721 -4.45 -16.15 -11.10
C SER A 721 -5.54 -15.54 -11.98
N VAL A 722 -6.70 -15.32 -11.37
CA VAL A 722 -7.88 -14.79 -12.08
C VAL A 722 -8.51 -13.67 -11.28
N MET A 723 -9.02 -12.68 -12.02
CA MET A 723 -9.89 -11.63 -11.52
C MET A 723 -11.31 -11.89 -12.01
N ASN A 724 -12.24 -11.94 -11.07
CA ASN A 724 -13.66 -11.94 -11.32
C ASN A 724 -14.18 -10.53 -11.03
N PRO A 725 -14.33 -9.65 -12.04
CA PRO A 725 -15.11 -8.44 -11.83
C PRO A 725 -16.55 -8.84 -11.47
N GLY A 726 -17.10 -8.22 -10.44
CA GLY A 726 -18.53 -8.24 -10.16
C GLY A 726 -19.32 -7.50 -11.24
N GLU A 727 -20.60 -7.23 -10.98
CA GLU A 727 -21.43 -6.49 -11.93
C GLU A 727 -20.86 -5.09 -12.21
N ASP A 728 -20.82 -4.69 -13.50
CA ASP A 728 -20.40 -3.35 -13.92
C ASP A 728 -21.19 -2.27 -13.18
N SER A 729 -20.49 -1.28 -12.63
CA SER A 729 -21.11 -0.11 -11.99
C SER A 729 -21.09 1.09 -12.94
N SER A 730 -21.82 2.16 -12.61
CA SER A 730 -21.79 3.42 -13.37
C SER A 730 -20.42 4.11 -13.40
N TYR A 731 -19.47 3.68 -12.54
CA TYR A 731 -18.17 4.32 -12.35
C TYR A 731 -16.99 3.48 -12.83
N ASN A 732 -17.19 2.20 -13.16
CA ASN A 732 -16.14 1.33 -13.67
C ASN A 732 -16.57 0.64 -14.96
N THR A 733 -15.75 0.80 -16.00
CA THR A 733 -15.77 -0.09 -17.15
C THR A 733 -14.37 -0.63 -17.32
N TYR A 734 -14.22 -1.94 -17.11
CA TYR A 734 -12.95 -2.63 -17.24
C TYR A 734 -12.72 -3.02 -18.69
N SER A 735 -11.47 -3.00 -19.15
CA SER A 735 -11.13 -3.73 -20.37
C SER A 735 -11.28 -5.23 -20.12
N ASP A 736 -11.51 -6.00 -21.18
CA ASP A 736 -11.14 -7.41 -21.15
C ASP A 736 -9.64 -7.53 -20.82
N GLU A 737 -9.26 -8.64 -20.20
CA GLU A 737 -7.85 -8.97 -19.99
C GLU A 737 -7.11 -9.03 -21.34
N TYR A 738 -5.93 -8.43 -21.41
CA TYR A 738 -5.08 -8.51 -22.60
C TYR A 738 -3.62 -8.79 -22.26
N GLU A 739 -2.99 -9.55 -23.14
CA GLU A 739 -1.60 -9.99 -23.05
C GLU A 739 -0.66 -8.95 -23.66
N VAL A 740 0.52 -8.82 -23.05
CA VAL A 740 1.65 -8.04 -23.52
C VAL A 740 2.87 -8.96 -23.48
N ASP A 741 3.37 -9.29 -24.67
CA ASP A 741 4.55 -10.13 -24.84
C ASP A 741 5.82 -9.26 -24.80
N LEU A 742 6.56 -9.34 -23.69
CA LEU A 742 7.82 -8.61 -23.53
C LEU A 742 8.94 -9.17 -24.42
N VAL A 743 8.91 -10.47 -24.72
CA VAL A 743 9.93 -11.15 -25.53
C VAL A 743 9.96 -10.57 -26.94
N ASP A 744 8.78 -10.29 -27.49
CA ASP A 744 8.62 -9.62 -28.77
C ASP A 744 9.28 -8.24 -28.81
N GLU A 745 9.04 -7.43 -27.78
CA GLU A 745 9.52 -6.06 -27.76
C GLU A 745 11.04 -6.00 -27.53
N ILE A 746 11.59 -6.92 -26.72
CA ILE A 746 13.04 -7.08 -26.53
C ILE A 746 13.71 -7.50 -27.84
N ILE A 747 13.18 -8.51 -28.53
CA ILE A 747 13.81 -9.09 -29.73
C ILE A 747 13.62 -8.23 -30.98
N ASN A 748 12.58 -7.40 -31.05
CA ASN A 748 12.40 -6.43 -32.13
C ASN A 748 13.33 -5.21 -32.00
N SER A 749 14.00 -5.01 -30.86
CA SER A 749 15.14 -4.11 -30.79
C SER A 749 16.27 -4.71 -31.63
N THR A 750 16.79 -4.00 -32.63
CA THR A 750 17.83 -4.49 -33.55
C THR A 750 19.22 -4.61 -32.90
N ASP A 751 19.25 -4.81 -31.59
CA ASP A 751 20.44 -4.71 -30.78
C ASP A 751 21.24 -6.02 -30.81
N SER A 752 22.56 -5.88 -30.74
CA SER A 752 23.52 -6.99 -30.78
C SER A 752 24.65 -6.72 -29.80
N GLY A 753 25.56 -7.68 -29.64
CA GLY A 753 26.68 -7.56 -28.72
C GLY A 753 26.40 -8.05 -27.31
N MET A 754 27.25 -7.67 -26.37
CA MET A 754 27.26 -8.20 -25.01
C MET A 754 26.10 -7.69 -24.18
N SER A 755 25.73 -6.40 -24.32
CA SER A 755 24.58 -5.86 -23.61
C SER A 755 23.26 -6.53 -24.05
N ALA A 756 23.08 -6.79 -25.34
CA ALA A 756 21.91 -7.51 -25.84
C ALA A 756 21.85 -8.95 -25.30
N LEU A 757 23.00 -9.63 -25.26
CA LEU A 757 23.12 -10.95 -24.67
C LEU A 757 22.76 -10.98 -23.17
N MET A 758 23.15 -9.96 -22.41
CA MET A 758 22.79 -9.84 -20.99
C MET A 758 21.30 -9.55 -20.78
N ILE A 759 20.69 -8.75 -21.65
CA ILE A 759 19.23 -8.51 -21.62
C ILE A 759 18.49 -9.84 -21.88
N ASP A 760 18.89 -10.59 -22.91
CA ASP A 760 18.30 -11.90 -23.20
C ASP A 760 18.49 -12.91 -22.06
N ALA A 761 19.61 -12.84 -21.34
CA ALA A 761 19.83 -13.65 -20.15
C ALA A 761 18.77 -13.37 -19.07
N VAL A 762 18.33 -12.11 -18.92
CA VAL A 762 17.22 -11.77 -18.02
C VAL A 762 15.92 -12.43 -18.48
N VAL A 763 15.58 -12.36 -19.77
CA VAL A 763 14.38 -13.01 -20.34
C VAL A 763 14.36 -14.52 -20.06
N ILE A 764 15.51 -15.17 -20.28
CA ILE A 764 15.73 -16.60 -20.02
C ILE A 764 15.68 -16.93 -18.51
N THR A 765 15.88 -15.94 -17.65
CA THR A 765 15.74 -16.07 -16.19
C THR A 765 14.29 -15.95 -15.74
N ILE A 766 13.59 -14.90 -16.19
CA ILE A 766 12.21 -14.61 -15.75
C ILE A 766 11.20 -15.62 -16.33
N GLY A 767 11.41 -16.05 -17.58
CA GLY A 767 10.47 -16.88 -18.35
C GLY A 767 9.77 -16.10 -19.48
N THR A 768 9.08 -16.81 -20.36
CA THR A 768 8.50 -16.22 -21.58
C THR A 768 6.98 -16.08 -21.56
N HIS A 769 6.34 -16.24 -20.41
CA HIS A 769 4.89 -16.02 -20.32
C HIS A 769 4.57 -14.53 -20.45
N PRO A 770 3.55 -14.16 -21.25
CA PRO A 770 3.16 -12.77 -21.40
C PRO A 770 2.60 -12.22 -20.09
N PHE A 771 2.80 -10.92 -19.88
CA PHE A 771 2.14 -10.22 -18.79
C PHE A 771 0.70 -9.92 -19.21
N ARG A 772 -0.23 -9.94 -18.25
CA ARG A 772 -1.65 -9.73 -18.52
C ARG A 772 -2.11 -8.48 -17.80
N PHE A 773 -2.96 -7.67 -18.43
CA PHE A 773 -3.40 -6.40 -17.87
C PHE A 773 -4.90 -6.21 -18.00
N VAL A 774 -5.46 -5.50 -17.01
CA VAL A 774 -6.80 -4.91 -17.06
C VAL A 774 -6.65 -3.41 -16.84
N THR A 775 -7.27 -2.62 -17.70
CA THR A 775 -7.25 -1.15 -17.64
C THR A 775 -8.67 -0.60 -17.82
N ASN A 776 -8.82 0.68 -18.12
CA ASN A 776 -10.12 1.23 -18.53
C ASN A 776 -10.56 0.65 -19.89
N SER A 777 -11.87 0.50 -20.04
CA SER A 777 -12.48 0.21 -21.33
C SER A 777 -12.44 1.43 -22.28
N LYS A 778 -12.96 1.26 -23.50
CA LYS A 778 -13.16 2.37 -24.44
C LYS A 778 -14.20 3.34 -23.88
N LYS A 779 -13.95 4.64 -24.02
CA LYS A 779 -14.93 5.67 -23.66
C LYS A 779 -16.17 5.56 -24.55
N GLU A 780 -17.29 5.17 -23.98
CA GLU A 780 -18.60 5.30 -24.63
C GLU A 780 -19.23 6.65 -24.29
N SER A 781 -20.12 7.16 -25.14
CA SER A 781 -20.76 8.48 -24.93
C SER A 781 -21.62 8.55 -23.66
N SER A 782 -21.94 7.42 -23.04
CA SER A 782 -22.79 7.28 -21.85
C SER A 782 -22.03 6.99 -20.54
N THR A 783 -20.71 6.77 -20.58
CA THR A 783 -19.93 6.43 -19.38
C THR A 783 -19.41 7.66 -18.66
N THR A 784 -19.75 7.81 -17.37
CA THR A 784 -19.16 8.81 -16.46
C THR A 784 -17.78 8.33 -16.01
N LEU A 785 -16.76 8.56 -16.84
CA LEU A 785 -15.37 8.29 -16.43
C LEU A 785 -14.96 9.25 -15.31
N LEU A 786 -14.32 8.72 -14.28
CA LEU A 786 -13.62 9.52 -13.27
C LEU A 786 -12.61 10.45 -13.98
N SER A 787 -12.61 11.73 -13.60
CA SER A 787 -11.65 12.70 -14.14
C SER A 787 -10.21 12.29 -13.81
N ILE A 788 -9.27 12.60 -14.70
CA ILE A 788 -7.83 12.34 -14.52
C ILE A 788 -7.30 12.99 -13.23
N ASP A 789 -7.85 14.14 -12.84
CA ASP A 789 -7.44 14.90 -11.63
C ASP A 789 -8.24 14.54 -10.36
N SER A 790 -9.21 13.63 -10.47
CA SER A 790 -10.02 13.22 -9.32
C SER A 790 -9.21 12.33 -8.36
N ALA A 791 -9.63 12.32 -7.10
CA ALA A 791 -9.00 11.53 -6.05
C ALA A 791 -10.08 10.88 -5.15
N PRO A 792 -9.75 9.77 -4.46
CA PRO A 792 -10.65 9.17 -3.48
C PRO A 792 -11.08 10.17 -2.41
N LYS A 793 -12.38 10.24 -2.12
CA LYS A 793 -12.93 11.13 -1.08
C LYS A 793 -13.23 10.32 0.17
N PHE A 794 -12.90 10.87 1.33
CA PHE A 794 -13.25 10.25 2.61
C PHE A 794 -14.78 10.13 2.77
N GLU A 795 -15.52 11.10 2.26
CA GLU A 795 -16.99 11.10 2.28
C GLU A 795 -17.62 9.91 1.57
N ASP A 796 -17.00 9.38 0.51
CA ASP A 796 -17.52 8.21 -0.19
C ASP A 796 -17.58 6.99 0.76
N LEU A 797 -16.64 6.85 1.71
CA LEU A 797 -16.67 5.79 2.71
C LEU A 797 -17.88 5.90 3.64
N LYS A 798 -18.20 7.12 4.08
CA LYS A 798 -19.40 7.37 4.90
C LYS A 798 -20.68 7.11 4.10
N ASP A 799 -20.73 7.56 2.85
CA ASP A 799 -21.90 7.36 2.00
C ASP A 799 -22.13 5.85 1.73
N HIS A 800 -21.08 5.04 1.56
CA HIS A 800 -21.18 3.58 1.48
C HIS A 800 -21.68 2.96 2.79
N TYR A 801 -21.19 3.44 3.94
CA TYR A 801 -21.61 2.95 5.25
C TYR A 801 -23.09 3.23 5.51
N ASN A 802 -23.55 4.45 5.24
CA ASN A 802 -24.93 4.89 5.50
C ASN A 802 -25.98 4.26 4.58
N ARG A 803 -25.58 3.72 3.42
CA ARG A 803 -26.48 3.00 2.49
C ARG A 803 -26.76 1.56 2.91
N ARG A 804 -26.01 1.01 3.87
CA ARG A 804 -26.15 -0.35 4.39
C ARG A 804 -27.11 -0.36 5.57
#